data_AF-A0A8H5EFB1-F1
#
_entry.id   AF-A0A8H5EFB1-F1
#
_cell.length_a   1.000
_cell.length_b   1.000
_cell.length_c   1.000
_cell.angle_alpha   90.00
_cell.angle_beta   90.00
_cell.angle_gamma   90.00
#
_symmetry.space_group_name_H-M   'P 1'
#
loop_
_entity.id
_entity.type
_entity.pdbx_description
1 polymer ?
#
loop_
_entity_poly.entity_id
_entity_poly.type
_entity_poly.pdbx_seq_one_letter_code
_entity_poly.pdbx_strand_id
1 'polypeptide(L)'
;MNIYLIAIPLVSLLLLKAVLTLFQHLRSNLRSVQGPRAARWTLGWYTWKVWQGSFEEVNRDLHKKYGSVVRYAPNRYSFSDLDAVKVIYGLGTSFPKSPWYIPWGNPGDNNLFNERSLAKHAHDRKQYQSTYSMSSLVNYEAFVDDCAELLKNRLSELCAANQAIDMHNWFQCYAFDVIGMITYGKRLGFLDKGEDVGNVIRALGEILSYSTIVGIVFPTLHNIIVPIMNFLAGNKGQGGTYIAAFTKERISETRSKPKAVILDDSDSTTQSFLIKFLAKNTSKPDAFTSSHVLSGCLVNMVAGSDTTGISLSAVLYYLLKNPRCMDKLQQEVDIFTSNGQLSTYVTYKQSQAMPYLQAVIKEALRLHPATGLPLERVVPKGGATISGHFFPEGTIVGINTWVAHRDRGIFGQDADSFSPERWLQDDDERVALMNRFWMPTTTPSPKADPIVVDGTSFALNGKNVSYRFHVDPATGDLLLDHFGDRITENPIAQIMSNGGGWSTQAHLRREFPDLGRGDFRTPAVHIKHAKGFTVCNFKYKSHTVLKGKPAIEKLPSTFGSDDDVSTLIIHLYDEYSSVGADLSYSIFPNFDAIVRNVKIINKSDDVITVEKLSSFSVDFPHESYEMLQLQGEWTRECNRTRRKVEYGLQGFGSTTGYSSHYHNPFLSMVSPSTTESHGEAWGFSLVYTGSFSVEVEKSHQGLTRALVGMNPCQLSWPLRSGESLQSPECVSVFSNLGIGEMSRKFHRLYRQNLIRSKFVSETRPVLLNSWEGLYFDFDDKTIYKLAQESAKLGAKLFVLDDGWFGDKHPRVNDHAGLGDWVANPKRFPSGLDSLAKDITKLQVKDSDEKLQFGLWFEPEMVNQKSELYEQHPEWVLSAGNYARSETRQQLVLNAALPEVQDFIISSVSKILETVPVSYVKWDNNRAMHESPTPDNHHAYMLGIYHVFDVLTARFPDVLWEGCASGGGRFDPGILQYFPQVWTSDNMDAFDRIHIQFGTSLVYPPSTMGAHVCSAPNDVTGRSIPMSFRAHVAMMGGSFGFELNPDHTPEEDKAQIPDLIKLAEKINPIIIKGDMWRLVLPEDSNFPAAIFVSEDGSQAVLFAFQIRATTVLNYPLLRLAGLDPAARYRLDGGETYSGATLMNGGIQFRFGTDYDSKVVLLERV
;
A
#
# COMPACT_ATOMS: atom_id res chain seq x y z
N MET A 1 59.72 -44.42 16.19
CA MET A 1 59.01 -43.58 15.21
C MET A 1 59.49 -42.14 15.40
N ASN A 2 60.23 -41.59 14.42
CA ASN A 2 61.11 -40.44 14.62
C ASN A 2 60.33 -39.12 14.72
N ILE A 3 60.33 -38.48 15.89
CA ILE A 3 59.69 -37.16 16.15
C ILE A 3 60.21 -36.06 15.18
N TYR A 4 61.42 -36.23 14.64
CA TYR A 4 62.02 -35.31 13.67
C TYR A 4 61.34 -35.31 12.28
N LEU A 5 60.65 -36.39 11.87
CA LEU A 5 59.96 -36.46 10.57
C LEU A 5 58.67 -35.63 10.51
N ILE A 6 58.11 -35.25 11.66
CA ILE A 6 56.93 -34.37 11.76
C ILE A 6 57.35 -32.95 12.14
N ALA A 7 58.37 -32.80 12.99
CA ALA A 7 58.79 -31.49 13.50
C ALA A 7 59.37 -30.57 12.39
N ILE A 8 60.17 -31.10 11.46
CA ILE A 8 60.79 -30.31 10.37
C ILE A 8 59.75 -29.73 9.40
N PRO A 9 58.77 -30.50 8.86
CA PRO A 9 57.73 -29.93 8.00
C PRO A 9 56.83 -28.95 8.76
N LEU A 10 56.54 -29.19 10.06
CA LEU A 10 55.73 -28.27 10.87
C LEU A 10 56.43 -26.93 11.12
N VAL A 11 57.72 -26.95 11.46
CA VAL A 11 58.55 -25.75 11.66
C VAL A 11 58.72 -24.99 10.34
N SER A 12 58.93 -25.70 9.22
CA SER A 12 58.99 -25.10 7.88
C SER A 12 57.66 -24.46 7.46
N LEU A 13 56.51 -25.08 7.77
CA LEU A 13 55.17 -24.52 7.56
C LEU A 13 54.93 -23.27 8.41
N LEU A 14 55.38 -23.27 9.67
CA LEU A 14 55.26 -22.12 10.57
C LEU A 14 56.16 -20.95 10.12
N LEU A 15 57.39 -21.24 9.68
CA LEU A 15 58.30 -20.24 9.09
C LEU A 15 57.76 -19.68 7.78
N LEU A 16 57.25 -20.53 6.88
CA LEU A 16 56.63 -20.10 5.63
C LEU A 16 55.40 -19.21 5.90
N LYS A 17 54.56 -19.59 6.88
CA LYS A 17 53.40 -18.79 7.29
C LYS A 17 53.82 -17.46 7.91
N ALA A 18 54.88 -17.43 8.71
CA ALA A 18 55.44 -16.20 9.28
C ALA A 18 56.00 -15.27 8.18
N VAL A 19 56.72 -15.82 7.20
CA VAL A 19 57.24 -15.07 6.04
C VAL A 19 56.12 -14.56 5.14
N LEU A 20 55.09 -15.35 4.87
CA LEU A 20 53.90 -14.92 4.11
C LEU A 20 53.13 -13.82 4.84
N THR A 21 52.98 -13.94 6.17
CA THR A 21 52.30 -12.90 6.99
C THR A 21 53.12 -11.61 7.00
N LEU A 22 54.45 -11.70 7.08
CA LEU A 22 55.36 -10.57 6.97
C LEU A 22 55.31 -9.94 5.58
N PHE A 23 55.27 -10.73 4.51
CA PHE A 23 55.19 -10.25 3.13
C PHE A 23 53.83 -9.61 2.80
N GLN A 24 52.73 -10.15 3.35
CA GLN A 24 51.40 -9.54 3.25
C GLN A 24 51.33 -8.22 4.03
N HIS A 25 51.95 -8.13 5.21
CA HIS A 25 52.08 -6.88 5.95
C HIS A 25 52.94 -5.85 5.18
N LEU A 26 54.11 -6.30 4.72
CA LEU A 26 54.89 -5.90 3.54
C LEU A 26 54.18 -5.05 2.46
N ARG A 27 53.16 -5.61 1.84
CA ARG A 27 52.53 -5.06 0.63
C ARG A 27 51.14 -4.47 0.86
N SER A 28 50.61 -4.54 2.07
CA SER A 28 49.23 -4.11 2.34
C SER A 28 49.12 -2.58 2.43
N ASN A 29 48.22 -1.99 1.63
CA ASN A 29 47.78 -0.60 1.77
C ASN A 29 47.04 -0.33 3.09
N LEU A 30 46.71 -1.38 3.87
CA LEU A 30 45.98 -1.29 5.15
C LEU A 30 46.91 -1.21 6.38
N ARG A 31 48.22 -0.96 6.20
CA ARG A 31 49.17 -0.75 7.30
C ARG A 31 48.80 0.43 8.21
N SER A 32 48.13 1.43 7.65
CA SER A 32 47.67 2.63 8.35
C SER A 32 46.58 2.32 9.39
N VAL A 33 45.80 1.25 9.20
CA VAL A 33 44.72 0.86 10.12
C VAL A 33 45.29 0.35 11.44
N GLN A 34 44.98 1.06 12.53
CA GLN A 34 45.52 0.81 13.86
C GLN A 34 44.80 -0.32 14.59
N GLY A 35 45.45 -0.84 15.64
CA GLY A 35 44.97 -1.98 16.43
C GLY A 35 46.08 -2.58 17.30
N PRO A 36 45.76 -3.54 18.19
CA PRO A 36 46.73 -4.17 19.08
C PRO A 36 47.90 -4.78 18.32
N ARG A 37 49.13 -4.65 18.84
CA ARG A 37 50.34 -5.15 18.17
C ARG A 37 50.28 -6.66 17.89
N ALA A 38 49.76 -7.44 18.83
CA ALA A 38 49.61 -8.89 18.66
C ALA A 38 48.55 -9.27 17.60
N ALA A 39 47.46 -8.49 17.51
CA ALA A 39 46.39 -8.70 16.53
C ALA A 39 46.84 -8.53 15.07
N ARG A 40 47.99 -7.89 14.84
CA ARG A 40 48.57 -7.74 13.49
C ARG A 40 49.16 -9.04 12.95
N TRP A 41 49.65 -9.90 13.85
CA TRP A 41 50.52 -11.04 13.49
C TRP A 41 49.88 -12.39 13.78
N THR A 42 48.93 -12.45 14.71
CA THR A 42 48.31 -13.72 15.12
C THR A 42 46.82 -13.56 15.40
N LEU A 43 46.06 -14.59 15.04
CA LEU A 43 44.67 -14.75 15.43
C LEU A 43 44.53 -15.08 16.92
N GLY A 44 45.59 -15.60 17.56
CA GLY A 44 45.57 -16.06 18.95
C GLY A 44 45.21 -14.98 19.96
N TRP A 45 45.55 -13.70 19.70
CA TRP A 45 45.12 -12.59 20.54
C TRP A 45 43.59 -12.42 20.53
N TYR A 46 42.99 -12.44 19.34
CA TYR A 46 41.54 -12.33 19.18
C TYR A 46 40.82 -13.53 19.79
N THR A 47 41.29 -14.75 19.48
CA THR A 47 40.74 -15.98 20.05
C THR A 47 40.81 -15.98 21.58
N TRP A 48 41.93 -15.55 22.17
CA TRP A 48 42.05 -15.44 23.62
C TRP A 48 41.08 -14.43 24.21
N LYS A 49 40.90 -13.27 23.57
CA LYS A 49 39.93 -12.25 24.03
C LYS A 49 38.48 -12.70 23.91
N VAL A 50 38.12 -13.44 22.85
CA VAL A 50 36.78 -14.03 22.73
C VAL A 50 36.58 -15.15 23.75
N TRP A 51 37.62 -15.95 24.04
CA TRP A 51 37.57 -16.99 25.06
C TRP A 51 37.39 -16.44 26.49
N GLN A 52 37.85 -15.21 26.76
CA GLN A 52 37.57 -14.50 28.02
C GLN A 52 36.10 -14.04 28.15
N GLY A 53 35.33 -14.02 27.06
CA GLY A 53 33.90 -13.71 27.07
C GLY A 53 33.53 -12.23 27.12
N SER A 54 34.48 -11.31 26.98
CA SER A 54 34.25 -9.85 27.10
C SER A 54 34.71 -9.05 25.87
N PHE A 55 34.60 -9.62 24.67
CA PHE A 55 35.19 -9.02 23.47
C PHE A 55 34.45 -7.75 23.03
N GLU A 56 33.16 -7.63 23.29
CA GLU A 56 32.35 -6.44 23.06
C GLU A 56 32.91 -5.22 23.79
N GLU A 57 33.30 -5.37 25.06
CA GLU A 57 33.94 -4.31 25.84
C GLU A 57 35.34 -4.00 25.30
N VAL A 58 36.13 -5.03 25.01
CA VAL A 58 37.48 -4.88 24.44
C VAL A 58 37.40 -4.14 23.10
N ASN A 59 36.46 -4.47 22.23
CA ASN A 59 36.32 -3.86 20.93
C ASN A 59 35.86 -2.40 21.03
N ARG A 60 34.97 -2.08 21.97
CA ARG A 60 34.61 -0.70 22.32
C ARG A 60 35.81 0.12 22.76
N ASP A 61 36.65 -0.42 23.64
CA ASP A 61 37.85 0.28 24.12
C ASP A 61 38.88 0.49 23.01
N LEU A 62 38.98 -0.46 22.07
CA LEU A 62 39.84 -0.29 20.89
C LEU A 62 39.34 0.81 19.97
N HIS A 63 38.04 0.90 19.70
CA HIS A 63 37.47 1.98 18.89
C HIS A 63 37.61 3.34 19.56
N LYS A 64 37.45 3.42 20.90
CA LYS A 64 37.77 4.63 21.69
C LYS A 64 39.23 5.05 21.54
N LYS A 65 40.17 4.10 21.42
CA LYS A 65 41.61 4.37 21.35
C LYS A 65 42.12 4.65 19.94
N TYR A 66 41.59 3.98 18.93
CA TYR A 66 42.16 3.92 17.58
C TYR A 66 41.28 4.55 16.49
N GLY A 67 40.06 4.99 16.82
CA GLY A 67 39.12 5.61 15.89
C GLY A 67 38.11 4.61 15.31
N SER A 68 37.39 5.03 14.25
CA SER A 68 36.24 4.30 13.69
C SER A 68 36.58 3.00 12.95
N VAL A 69 37.85 2.80 12.59
CA VAL A 69 38.31 1.60 11.87
C VAL A 69 39.43 0.93 12.67
N VAL A 70 39.16 -0.27 13.16
CA VAL A 70 40.07 -1.00 14.06
C VAL A 70 40.40 -2.38 13.51
N ARG A 71 41.70 -2.69 13.46
CA ARG A 71 42.19 -4.05 13.20
C ARG A 71 42.19 -4.86 14.51
N TYR A 72 41.39 -5.92 14.56
CA TYR A 72 41.33 -6.82 15.73
C TYR A 72 41.91 -8.22 15.48
N ALA A 73 42.21 -8.59 14.24
CA ALA A 73 42.96 -9.79 13.90
C ALA A 73 43.63 -9.67 12.52
N PRO A 74 44.52 -10.61 12.13
CA PRO A 74 45.08 -10.62 10.78
C PRO A 74 43.95 -10.71 9.75
N ASN A 75 43.92 -9.78 8.80
CA ASN A 75 42.89 -9.66 7.78
C ASN A 75 41.44 -9.47 8.30
N ARG A 76 41.26 -8.98 9.54
CA ARG A 76 39.96 -8.72 10.17
C ARG A 76 39.87 -7.30 10.71
N TYR A 77 38.82 -6.57 10.30
CA TYR A 77 38.62 -5.17 10.62
C TYR A 77 37.20 -4.89 11.11
N SER A 78 37.11 -4.07 12.15
CA SER A 78 35.85 -3.67 12.79
C SER A 78 35.61 -2.19 12.50
N PHE A 79 34.38 -1.85 12.18
CA PHE A 79 33.94 -0.49 11.87
C PHE A 79 32.89 -0.02 12.87
N SER A 80 32.79 1.30 13.07
CA SER A 80 31.78 1.93 13.94
C SER A 80 30.94 3.01 13.25
N ASP A 81 31.26 3.41 12.03
CA ASP A 81 30.60 4.48 11.28
C ASP A 81 29.41 4.02 10.41
N LEU A 82 28.51 4.95 10.06
CA LEU A 82 27.29 4.68 9.28
C LEU A 82 27.59 4.20 7.85
N ASP A 83 28.62 4.77 7.23
CA ASP A 83 28.93 4.50 5.83
C ASP A 83 29.36 3.04 5.66
N ALA A 84 30.09 2.50 6.64
CA ALA A 84 30.38 1.09 6.71
C ALA A 84 29.12 0.21 6.79
N VAL A 85 28.07 0.64 7.52
CA VAL A 85 26.80 -0.13 7.63
C VAL A 85 26.18 -0.29 6.25
N LYS A 86 26.09 0.80 5.49
CA LYS A 86 25.53 0.82 4.15
C LYS A 86 26.32 -0.04 3.17
N VAL A 87 27.65 0.01 3.22
CA VAL A 87 28.49 -0.74 2.28
C VAL A 87 28.53 -2.23 2.62
N ILE A 88 28.60 -2.60 3.91
CA ILE A 88 28.80 -4.00 4.34
C ILE A 88 27.47 -4.77 4.41
N TYR A 89 26.38 -4.11 4.84
CA TYR A 89 25.07 -4.75 5.05
C TYR A 89 23.93 -4.19 4.20
N GLY A 90 24.21 -3.22 3.33
CA GLY A 90 23.22 -2.64 2.43
C GLY A 90 22.60 -3.66 1.47
N LEU A 91 21.50 -3.25 0.85
CA LEU A 91 20.85 -4.05 -0.18
C LEU A 91 21.67 -4.16 -1.46
N GLY A 92 21.61 -5.33 -2.09
CA GLY A 92 22.34 -5.58 -3.34
C GLY A 92 23.86 -5.70 -3.14
N THR A 93 24.35 -5.61 -1.90
CA THR A 93 25.77 -5.76 -1.59
C THR A 93 26.23 -7.19 -1.89
N SER A 94 27.39 -7.30 -2.53
CA SER A 94 27.98 -8.59 -2.93
C SER A 94 28.85 -9.21 -1.83
N PHE A 95 28.64 -8.84 -0.56
CA PHE A 95 29.44 -9.25 0.59
C PHE A 95 28.92 -10.56 1.20
N PRO A 96 29.52 -11.74 0.91
CA PRO A 96 29.07 -12.99 1.51
C PRO A 96 29.43 -13.10 2.99
N LYS A 97 28.72 -13.95 3.72
CA LYS A 97 29.03 -14.31 5.11
C LYS A 97 30.44 -14.90 5.23
N SER A 98 31.16 -14.52 6.30
CA SER A 98 32.52 -15.03 6.54
C SER A 98 32.53 -16.53 6.86
N PRO A 99 33.68 -17.21 6.75
CA PRO A 99 33.82 -18.60 7.20
C PRO A 99 33.43 -18.83 8.67
N TRP A 100 33.35 -17.78 9.50
CA TRP A 100 32.89 -17.87 10.89
C TRP A 100 31.49 -18.48 11.01
N TYR A 101 30.64 -18.30 10.00
CA TYR A 101 29.28 -18.84 9.99
C TYR A 101 29.23 -20.35 9.76
N ILE A 102 30.28 -21.00 9.27
CA ILE A 102 30.25 -22.43 8.88
C ILE A 102 29.82 -23.35 10.03
N PRO A 103 30.38 -23.24 11.26
CA PRO A 103 30.05 -24.15 12.36
C PRO A 103 28.62 -23.99 12.92
N TRP A 104 27.85 -23.03 12.43
CA TRP A 104 26.48 -22.76 12.85
C TRP A 104 25.42 -23.60 12.11
N GLY A 105 25.86 -24.58 11.33
CA GLY A 105 25.01 -25.65 10.79
C GLY A 105 25.65 -27.02 10.97
N ASN A 106 25.02 -28.05 10.45
CA ASN A 106 25.55 -29.41 10.53
C ASN A 106 26.66 -29.63 9.48
N PRO A 107 27.64 -30.53 9.73
CA PRO A 107 28.64 -30.89 8.73
C PRO A 107 28.01 -31.32 7.40
N GLY A 108 28.32 -30.59 6.32
CA GLY A 108 27.83 -30.89 4.97
C GLY A 108 26.41 -30.40 4.65
N ASP A 109 25.71 -29.74 5.58
CA ASP A 109 24.37 -29.18 5.36
C ASP A 109 24.32 -27.68 5.72
N ASN A 110 23.69 -26.87 4.85
CA ASN A 110 23.57 -25.43 5.05
C ASN A 110 22.13 -25.06 5.38
N ASN A 111 21.94 -24.34 6.47
CA ASN A 111 20.72 -23.67 6.86
C ASN A 111 20.75 -22.17 6.49
N LEU A 112 19.64 -21.47 6.73
CA LEU A 112 19.51 -20.05 6.41
C LEU A 112 20.54 -19.16 7.13
N PHE A 113 21.03 -19.58 8.30
CA PHE A 113 22.00 -18.83 9.08
C PHE A 113 23.44 -19.01 8.59
N ASN A 114 23.87 -20.22 8.23
CA ASN A 114 25.24 -20.51 7.79
C ASN A 114 25.45 -20.47 6.26
N GLU A 115 24.39 -20.36 5.44
CA GLU A 115 24.54 -20.28 3.98
C GLU A 115 25.30 -19.01 3.56
N ARG A 116 26.40 -19.22 2.84
CA ARG A 116 27.35 -18.16 2.42
C ARG A 116 27.15 -17.74 0.96
N SER A 117 26.52 -18.58 0.14
CA SER A 117 26.13 -18.23 -1.21
C SER A 117 24.95 -17.27 -1.20
N LEU A 118 25.15 -16.07 -1.72
CA LEU A 118 24.10 -15.03 -1.78
C LEU A 118 22.87 -15.51 -2.56
N ALA A 119 23.09 -16.20 -3.70
CA ALA A 119 22.03 -16.72 -4.54
C ALA A 119 21.22 -17.82 -3.83
N LYS A 120 21.90 -18.77 -3.18
CA LYS A 120 21.24 -19.87 -2.46
C LYS A 120 20.53 -19.37 -1.20
N HIS A 121 21.16 -18.47 -0.45
CA HIS A 121 20.52 -17.82 0.70
C HIS A 121 19.26 -17.04 0.30
N ALA A 122 19.28 -16.30 -0.81
CA ALA A 122 18.11 -15.60 -1.32
C ALA A 122 16.99 -16.56 -1.74
N HIS A 123 17.36 -17.67 -2.40
CA HIS A 123 16.43 -18.73 -2.77
C HIS A 123 15.78 -19.36 -1.53
N ASP A 124 16.57 -19.81 -0.56
CA ASP A 124 16.10 -20.47 0.66
C ASP A 124 15.26 -19.50 1.50
N ARG A 125 15.67 -18.23 1.64
CA ARG A 125 14.91 -17.19 2.34
C ARG A 125 13.50 -17.04 1.78
N LYS A 126 13.34 -17.03 0.45
CA LYS A 126 12.02 -16.94 -0.22
C LYS A 126 11.09 -18.08 0.18
N GLN A 127 11.64 -19.24 0.54
CA GLN A 127 10.84 -20.38 0.98
C GLN A 127 10.29 -20.20 2.41
N TYR A 128 10.93 -19.40 3.26
CA TYR A 128 10.50 -19.21 4.66
C TYR A 128 9.76 -17.89 4.89
N GLN A 129 10.01 -16.86 4.06
CA GLN A 129 9.60 -15.46 4.27
C GLN A 129 8.12 -15.26 4.64
N SER A 130 7.18 -15.98 4.03
CA SER A 130 5.74 -15.80 4.27
C SER A 130 5.32 -16.12 5.71
N THR A 131 6.04 -17.02 6.39
CA THR A 131 5.74 -17.40 7.79
C THR A 131 6.21 -16.36 8.82
N TYR A 132 7.10 -15.45 8.42
CA TYR A 132 7.63 -14.36 9.25
C TYR A 132 7.05 -12.99 8.87
N SER A 133 5.98 -12.93 8.07
CA SER A 133 5.30 -11.66 7.76
C SER A 133 4.59 -11.12 9.00
N MET A 134 4.45 -9.79 9.11
CA MET A 134 3.71 -9.18 10.22
C MET A 134 2.26 -9.69 10.31
N SER A 135 1.61 -9.92 9.17
CA SER A 135 0.28 -10.54 9.12
C SER A 135 0.24 -11.95 9.71
N SER A 136 1.33 -12.73 9.59
CA SER A 136 1.43 -14.04 10.24
C SER A 136 1.79 -13.94 11.72
N LEU A 137 2.65 -12.98 12.09
CA LEU A 137 3.14 -12.82 13.46
C LEU A 137 2.05 -12.37 14.43
N VAL A 138 1.16 -11.46 14.02
CA VAL A 138 0.01 -11.03 14.83
C VAL A 138 -0.94 -12.20 15.14
N ASN A 139 -1.06 -13.17 14.22
CA ASN A 139 -1.90 -14.35 14.47
C ASN A 139 -1.35 -15.25 15.60
N TYR A 140 -0.08 -15.09 16.00
CA TYR A 140 0.56 -15.88 17.07
C TYR A 140 0.39 -15.28 18.47
N GLU A 141 -0.27 -14.14 18.62
CA GLU A 141 -0.46 -13.46 19.91
C GLU A 141 -1.06 -14.38 20.97
N ALA A 142 -2.06 -15.19 20.60
CA ALA A 142 -2.69 -16.15 21.51
C ALA A 142 -1.68 -17.13 22.16
N PHE A 143 -0.63 -17.54 21.44
CA PHE A 143 0.41 -18.41 21.99
C PHE A 143 1.32 -17.68 23.00
N VAL A 144 1.51 -16.38 22.81
CA VAL A 144 2.28 -15.54 23.72
C VAL A 144 1.48 -15.26 24.99
N ASP A 145 0.18 -15.00 24.84
CA ASP A 145 -0.77 -14.73 25.94
C ASP A 145 -0.84 -15.92 26.91
N ASP A 146 -0.98 -17.14 26.40
CA ASP A 146 -1.00 -18.38 27.20
C ASP A 146 0.26 -18.53 28.07
N CYS A 147 1.43 -18.24 27.50
CA CYS A 147 2.69 -18.33 28.21
C CYS A 147 2.88 -17.17 29.20
N ALA A 148 2.39 -15.98 28.86
CA ALA A 148 2.49 -14.78 29.70
C ALA A 148 1.63 -14.93 30.97
N GLU A 149 0.42 -15.45 30.83
CA GLU A 149 -0.48 -15.74 31.96
C GLU A 149 0.13 -16.80 32.88
N LEU A 150 0.74 -17.85 32.32
CA LEU A 150 1.44 -18.86 33.12
C LEU A 150 2.63 -18.28 33.88
N LEU A 151 3.47 -17.46 33.22
CA LEU A 151 4.59 -16.79 33.88
C LEU A 151 4.08 -15.89 35.03
N LYS A 152 3.03 -15.11 34.81
CA LYS A 152 2.40 -14.26 35.84
C LYS A 152 1.90 -15.08 37.03
N ASN A 153 1.25 -16.23 36.79
CA ASN A 153 0.80 -17.14 37.85
C ASN A 153 1.98 -17.69 38.67
N ARG A 154 3.05 -18.14 38.01
CA ARG A 154 4.28 -18.59 38.70
C ARG A 154 4.95 -17.49 39.52
N LEU A 155 5.07 -16.29 38.96
CA LEU A 155 5.61 -15.14 39.69
C LEU A 155 4.76 -14.78 40.91
N SER A 156 3.43 -14.92 40.82
CA SER A 156 2.50 -14.68 41.94
C SER A 156 2.66 -15.73 43.05
N GLU A 157 2.82 -17.01 42.70
CA GLU A 157 3.09 -18.10 43.65
C GLU A 157 4.42 -17.88 44.40
N LEU A 158 5.48 -17.51 43.68
CA LEU A 158 6.81 -17.26 44.23
C LEU A 158 6.85 -16.00 45.10
N CYS A 159 6.08 -14.96 44.71
CA CYS A 159 5.88 -13.76 45.52
C CYS A 159 5.18 -14.09 46.84
N ALA A 160 4.12 -14.91 46.80
CA ALA A 160 3.43 -15.39 48.01
C ALA A 160 4.35 -16.22 48.92
N ALA A 161 5.32 -16.94 48.35
CA ALA A 161 6.34 -17.69 49.07
C ALA A 161 7.54 -16.82 49.56
N ASN A 162 7.57 -15.53 49.20
CA ASN A 162 8.64 -14.57 49.50
C ASN A 162 10.07 -15.08 49.15
N GLN A 163 10.19 -15.77 48.00
CA GLN A 163 11.47 -16.31 47.54
C GLN A 163 12.17 -15.34 46.59
N ALA A 164 13.48 -15.17 46.75
CA ALA A 164 14.30 -14.47 45.77
C ALA A 164 14.46 -15.36 44.52
N ILE A 165 14.20 -14.80 43.35
CA ILE A 165 14.21 -15.52 42.07
C ILE A 165 15.17 -14.89 41.08
N ASP A 166 15.78 -15.72 40.22
CA ASP A 166 16.57 -15.24 39.09
C ASP A 166 15.65 -15.02 37.87
N MET A 167 15.32 -13.76 37.60
CA MET A 167 14.46 -13.38 36.47
C MET A 167 15.08 -13.71 35.11
N HIS A 168 16.41 -13.78 34.99
CA HIS A 168 17.05 -14.17 33.74
C HIS A 168 16.70 -15.62 33.38
N ASN A 169 16.78 -16.53 34.36
CA ASN A 169 16.39 -17.93 34.18
C ASN A 169 14.90 -18.05 33.82
N TRP A 170 14.02 -17.29 34.48
CA TRP A 170 12.58 -17.30 34.17
C TRP A 170 12.27 -16.74 32.77
N PHE A 171 12.95 -15.69 32.32
CA PHE A 171 12.78 -15.18 30.96
C PHE A 171 13.33 -16.11 29.89
N GLN A 172 14.40 -16.86 30.17
CA GLN A 172 14.85 -17.93 29.28
C GLN A 172 13.79 -19.04 29.20
N CYS A 173 13.28 -19.53 30.33
CA CYS A 173 12.20 -20.52 30.36
C CYS A 173 10.96 -20.03 29.59
N TYR A 174 10.57 -18.76 29.78
CA TYR A 174 9.49 -18.12 29.04
C TYR A 174 9.72 -18.12 27.53
N ALA A 175 10.89 -17.65 27.10
CA ALA A 175 11.21 -17.56 25.68
C ALA A 175 11.24 -18.93 24.99
N PHE A 176 11.73 -19.98 25.68
CA PHE A 176 11.71 -21.36 25.17
C PHE A 176 10.29 -21.91 24.99
N ASP A 177 9.39 -21.66 25.94
CA ASP A 177 8.01 -22.13 25.83
C ASP A 177 7.19 -21.34 24.81
N VAL A 178 7.40 -20.02 24.69
CA VAL A 178 6.76 -19.18 23.66
C VAL A 178 7.19 -19.63 22.27
N ILE A 179 8.50 -19.75 22.00
CA ILE A 179 8.95 -20.21 20.68
C ILE A 179 8.57 -21.66 20.42
N GLY A 180 8.43 -22.47 21.49
CA GLY A 180 7.87 -23.82 21.43
C GLY A 180 6.41 -23.84 20.95
N MET A 181 5.56 -22.97 21.52
CA MET A 181 4.17 -22.81 21.09
C MET A 181 4.08 -22.29 19.66
N ILE A 182 4.84 -21.25 19.32
CA ILE A 182 4.86 -20.70 17.96
C ILE A 182 5.36 -21.74 16.95
N THR A 183 6.40 -22.50 17.30
CA THR A 183 7.03 -23.44 16.36
C THR A 183 6.24 -24.74 16.23
N TYR A 184 5.75 -25.31 17.34
CA TYR A 184 5.17 -26.65 17.40
C TYR A 184 3.70 -26.69 17.83
N GLY A 185 3.13 -25.58 18.29
CA GLY A 185 1.80 -25.52 18.90
C GLY A 185 1.74 -26.17 20.29
N LYS A 186 2.90 -26.39 20.93
CA LYS A 186 3.01 -27.05 22.24
C LYS A 186 4.20 -26.53 23.04
N ARG A 187 3.98 -26.24 24.32
CA ARG A 187 5.02 -25.87 25.29
C ARG A 187 5.99 -27.04 25.53
N LEU A 188 7.25 -26.72 25.82
CA LEU A 188 8.26 -27.71 26.17
C LEU A 188 8.24 -28.00 27.69
N GLY A 189 7.64 -27.10 28.48
CA GLY A 189 7.38 -27.25 29.90
C GLY A 189 8.46 -26.62 30.79
N PHE A 190 9.20 -25.64 30.25
CA PHE A 190 10.22 -24.90 31.01
C PHE A 190 9.57 -24.03 32.08
N LEU A 191 8.48 -23.33 31.77
CA LEU A 191 7.71 -22.52 32.72
C LEU A 191 6.98 -23.36 33.77
N ASP A 192 6.59 -24.60 33.42
CA ASP A 192 5.86 -25.47 34.34
C ASP A 192 6.72 -25.88 35.54
N LYS A 193 8.02 -26.11 35.31
CA LYS A 193 8.99 -26.56 36.32
C LYS A 193 9.94 -25.48 36.81
N GLY A 194 10.15 -24.41 36.04
CA GLY A 194 11.15 -23.38 36.33
C GLY A 194 12.61 -23.85 36.16
N GLU A 195 12.83 -24.96 35.47
CA GLU A 195 14.14 -25.63 35.33
C GLU A 195 14.50 -25.88 33.85
N ASP A 196 15.79 -26.08 33.56
CA ASP A 196 16.29 -26.43 32.23
C ASP A 196 15.88 -27.87 31.83
N VAL A 197 14.74 -27.98 31.14
CA VAL A 197 14.18 -29.27 30.71
C VAL A 197 15.13 -29.94 29.72
N GLY A 198 15.72 -31.07 30.13
CA GLY A 198 16.59 -31.87 29.26
C GLY A 198 17.99 -31.28 29.05
N ASN A 199 18.44 -30.33 29.88
CA ASN A 199 19.72 -29.61 29.74
C ASN A 199 19.86 -28.89 28.38
N VAL A 200 18.75 -28.38 27.85
CA VAL A 200 18.68 -27.77 26.53
C VAL A 200 19.31 -26.38 26.52
N ILE A 201 19.05 -25.56 27.54
CA ILE A 201 19.67 -24.22 27.69
C ILE A 201 21.18 -24.39 27.81
N ARG A 202 21.62 -25.33 28.66
CA ARG A 202 23.04 -25.66 28.82
C ARG A 202 23.67 -26.13 27.50
N ALA A 203 23.05 -27.06 26.80
CA ALA A 203 23.58 -27.56 25.53
C ALA A 203 23.63 -26.49 24.45
N LEU A 204 22.66 -25.58 24.44
CA LEU A 204 22.68 -24.42 23.55
C LEU A 204 23.89 -23.54 23.82
N GLY A 205 24.16 -23.20 25.08
CA GLY A 205 25.36 -22.44 25.48
C GLY A 205 26.68 -23.11 25.08
N GLU A 206 26.78 -24.43 25.24
CA GLU A 206 27.94 -25.22 24.81
C GLU A 206 28.12 -25.17 23.27
N ILE A 207 27.03 -25.28 22.50
CA ILE A 207 27.05 -25.17 21.04
C ILE A 207 27.44 -23.76 20.59
N LEU A 208 26.87 -22.71 21.20
CA LEU A 208 27.20 -21.32 20.87
C LEU A 208 28.67 -21.01 21.12
N SER A 209 29.21 -21.51 22.25
CA SER A 209 30.64 -21.38 22.60
C SER A 209 31.54 -22.13 21.62
N TYR A 210 31.20 -23.38 21.30
CA TYR A 210 31.91 -24.20 20.32
C TYR A 210 31.94 -23.54 18.95
N SER A 211 30.77 -23.16 18.41
CA SER A 211 30.61 -22.59 17.07
C SER A 211 31.37 -21.27 16.93
N THR A 212 31.35 -20.45 17.98
CA THR A 212 32.10 -19.19 18.03
C THR A 212 33.61 -19.43 17.97
N ILE A 213 34.16 -20.30 18.82
CA ILE A 213 35.61 -20.53 18.89
C ILE A 213 36.11 -21.26 17.63
N VAL A 214 35.44 -22.33 17.20
CA VAL A 214 35.82 -23.08 16.00
C VAL A 214 35.67 -22.23 14.75
N GLY A 215 34.63 -21.39 14.67
CA GLY A 215 34.40 -20.46 13.56
C GLY A 215 35.46 -19.36 13.46
N ILE A 216 36.12 -19.03 14.57
CA ILE A 216 37.26 -18.11 14.54
C ILE A 216 38.51 -18.86 14.08
N VAL A 217 38.87 -19.97 14.73
CA VAL A 217 40.21 -20.57 14.61
C VAL A 217 40.34 -21.51 13.41
N PHE A 218 39.39 -22.44 13.22
CA PHE A 218 39.45 -23.47 12.18
C PHE A 218 38.06 -23.84 11.64
N PRO A 219 37.42 -22.97 10.85
CA PRO A 219 36.07 -23.22 10.33
C PRO A 219 35.92 -24.51 9.54
N THR A 220 36.93 -24.87 8.76
CA THR A 220 36.93 -26.06 7.89
C THR A 220 37.13 -27.36 8.67
N LEU A 221 37.73 -27.30 9.86
CA LEU A 221 37.87 -28.48 10.72
C LEU A 221 36.54 -28.90 11.36
N HIS A 222 35.53 -28.03 11.39
CA HIS A 222 34.18 -28.39 11.85
C HIS A 222 33.65 -29.68 11.18
N ASN A 223 33.89 -29.82 9.87
CA ASN A 223 33.48 -30.99 9.08
C ASN A 223 34.19 -32.29 9.47
N ILE A 224 35.27 -32.21 10.24
CA ILE A 224 36.06 -33.35 10.72
C ILE A 224 35.86 -33.55 12.23
N ILE A 225 35.84 -32.46 13.00
CA ILE A 225 35.70 -32.44 14.45
C ILE A 225 34.35 -33.02 14.87
N VAL A 226 33.24 -32.58 14.26
CA VAL A 226 31.90 -33.04 14.68
C VAL A 226 31.68 -34.53 14.44
N PRO A 227 32.04 -35.12 13.28
CA PRO A 227 31.96 -36.58 13.09
C PRO A 227 32.81 -37.37 14.10
N ILE A 228 34.02 -36.90 14.43
CA ILE A 228 34.89 -37.54 15.41
C ILE A 228 34.32 -37.40 16.83
N MET A 229 33.82 -36.22 17.19
CA MET A 229 33.15 -35.99 18.48
C MET A 229 31.92 -36.87 18.63
N ASN A 230 31.09 -36.98 17.59
CA ASN A 230 29.92 -37.86 17.59
C ASN A 230 30.30 -39.34 17.69
N PHE A 231 31.38 -39.76 17.02
CA PHE A 231 31.93 -41.12 17.12
C PHE A 231 32.46 -41.43 18.52
N LEU A 232 33.17 -40.49 19.16
CA LEU A 232 33.74 -40.64 20.50
C LEU A 232 32.69 -40.50 21.63
N ALA A 233 31.65 -39.68 21.43
CA ALA A 233 30.63 -39.40 22.44
C ALA A 233 29.55 -40.49 22.56
N GLY A 234 29.40 -41.37 21.56
CA GLY A 234 28.30 -42.35 21.51
C GLY A 234 26.91 -41.70 21.62
N ASN A 235 25.92 -42.42 22.15
CA ASN A 235 24.53 -41.92 22.37
C ASN A 235 24.40 -40.87 23.51
N LYS A 236 25.47 -40.19 23.93
CA LYS A 236 25.48 -39.26 25.07
C LYS A 236 25.50 -37.77 24.70
N GLY A 237 25.18 -37.37 23.47
CA GLY A 237 24.79 -35.98 23.21
C GLY A 237 23.45 -35.75 23.91
N GLN A 238 23.33 -34.81 24.86
CA GLN A 238 22.14 -34.71 25.73
C GLN A 238 21.14 -33.60 25.37
N GLY A 239 21.53 -32.46 24.77
CA GLY A 239 20.57 -31.36 24.52
C GLY A 239 20.23 -31.05 23.05
N GLY A 240 21.19 -31.03 22.13
CA GLY A 240 20.90 -30.84 20.69
C GLY A 240 20.16 -32.04 20.07
N THR A 241 20.47 -33.24 20.56
CA THR A 241 19.72 -34.48 20.33
C THR A 241 18.33 -34.45 20.96
N TYR A 242 18.14 -33.79 22.11
CA TYR A 242 16.82 -33.63 22.73
C TYR A 242 15.93 -32.73 21.90
N ILE A 243 16.38 -31.54 21.48
CA ILE A 243 15.60 -30.68 20.57
C ILE A 243 15.35 -31.41 19.25
N ALA A 244 16.36 -32.04 18.63
CA ALA A 244 16.17 -32.78 17.39
C ALA A 244 15.23 -34.00 17.54
N ALA A 245 15.28 -34.71 18.67
CA ALA A 245 14.36 -35.81 18.98
C ALA A 245 12.95 -35.29 19.23
N PHE A 246 12.80 -34.21 19.99
CA PHE A 246 11.52 -33.54 20.22
C PHE A 246 10.91 -33.03 18.91
N THR A 247 11.69 -32.35 18.07
CA THR A 247 11.27 -31.89 16.75
C THR A 247 10.83 -33.07 15.86
N LYS A 248 11.59 -34.17 15.84
CA LYS A 248 11.22 -35.38 15.07
C LYS A 248 9.97 -36.06 15.61
N GLU A 249 9.83 -36.15 16.93
CA GLU A 249 8.65 -36.69 17.61
C GLU A 249 7.42 -35.86 17.28
N ARG A 250 7.52 -34.52 17.35
CA ARG A 250 6.43 -33.60 17.00
C ARG A 250 6.08 -33.68 15.52
N ILE A 251 7.08 -33.70 14.62
CA ILE A 251 6.84 -33.92 13.18
C ILE A 251 6.08 -35.24 12.95
N SER A 252 6.49 -36.32 13.64
CA SER A 252 5.84 -37.63 13.53
C SER A 252 4.41 -37.61 14.08
N GLU A 253 4.20 -37.00 15.25
CA GLU A 253 2.89 -36.87 15.89
C GLU A 253 1.92 -36.06 15.02
N THR A 254 2.35 -34.90 14.52
CA THR A 254 1.55 -34.04 13.65
C THR A 254 1.24 -34.73 12.32
N ARG A 255 2.18 -35.50 11.74
CA ARG A 255 1.92 -36.32 10.53
C ARG A 255 0.95 -37.47 10.78
N SER A 256 0.90 -38.02 11.99
CA SER A 256 -0.02 -39.13 12.35
C SER A 256 -1.47 -38.69 12.57
N LYS A 257 -1.74 -37.38 12.67
CA LYS A 257 -3.07 -36.78 12.83
C LYS A 257 -3.49 -36.06 11.54
N PRO A 258 -4.07 -36.74 10.53
CA PRO A 258 -4.33 -36.17 9.20
C PRO A 258 -5.26 -34.95 9.20
N LYS A 259 -6.16 -34.80 10.19
CA LYS A 259 -7.01 -33.61 10.35
C LYS A 259 -6.24 -32.32 10.67
N ALA A 260 -5.00 -32.39 11.16
CA ALA A 260 -4.19 -31.21 11.48
C ALA A 260 -3.33 -30.72 10.29
N VAL A 261 -3.28 -31.47 9.19
CA VAL A 261 -2.48 -31.18 7.99
C VAL A 261 -3.35 -30.72 6.81
N ILE A 262 -4.67 -30.96 6.89
CA ILE A 262 -5.67 -30.44 5.96
C ILE A 262 -5.97 -28.99 6.36
N LEU A 263 -5.73 -28.06 5.43
CA LEU A 263 -6.09 -26.65 5.57
C LEU A 263 -7.62 -26.56 5.50
N ASP A 264 -8.27 -26.36 6.63
CA ASP A 264 -9.70 -26.03 6.69
C ASP A 264 -9.79 -24.51 6.91
N ASP A 265 -10.17 -23.77 5.87
CA ASP A 265 -10.26 -22.29 5.82
C ASP A 265 -11.47 -21.73 6.59
N SER A 266 -12.14 -22.57 7.39
CA SER A 266 -13.39 -22.24 8.07
C SER A 266 -13.26 -21.91 9.56
N ASP A 267 -12.08 -22.11 10.19
CA ASP A 267 -11.88 -21.84 11.61
C ASP A 267 -10.65 -20.94 11.86
N SER A 268 -10.88 -19.84 12.57
CA SER A 268 -9.91 -18.80 13.01
C SER A 268 -8.83 -19.30 14.00
N THR A 269 -8.33 -20.53 13.83
CA THR A 269 -7.41 -21.16 14.78
C THR A 269 -5.95 -20.80 14.50
N THR A 270 -5.24 -20.35 15.54
CA THR A 270 -3.81 -20.01 15.50
C THR A 270 -2.95 -21.22 15.09
N GLN A 271 -2.31 -21.19 13.90
CA GLN A 271 -1.54 -22.31 13.36
C GLN A 271 -0.02 -22.17 13.59
N SER A 272 0.65 -23.19 14.13
CA SER A 272 2.10 -23.18 14.36
C SER A 272 2.96 -23.24 13.09
N PHE A 273 4.24 -22.87 13.18
CA PHE A 273 5.18 -22.97 12.04
C PHE A 273 5.30 -24.38 11.50
N LEU A 274 5.29 -25.40 12.36
CA LEU A 274 5.36 -26.80 11.96
C LEU A 274 4.21 -27.19 11.02
N ILE A 275 2.99 -26.76 11.33
CA ILE A 275 1.81 -27.02 10.48
C ILE A 275 1.99 -26.32 9.13
N LYS A 276 2.39 -25.05 9.13
CA LYS A 276 2.64 -24.27 7.90
C LYS A 276 3.76 -24.88 7.04
N PHE A 277 4.85 -25.36 7.66
CA PHE A 277 5.95 -26.02 6.97
C PHE A 277 5.57 -27.40 6.42
N LEU A 278 4.78 -28.17 7.17
CA LEU A 278 4.27 -29.46 6.69
C LEU A 278 3.29 -29.29 5.53
N ALA A 279 2.36 -28.33 5.60
CA ALA A 279 1.47 -27.99 4.48
C ALA A 279 2.26 -27.58 3.23
N LYS A 280 3.35 -26.82 3.41
CA LYS A 280 4.26 -26.46 2.31
C LYS A 280 5.03 -27.64 1.75
N ASN A 281 5.49 -28.56 2.61
CA ASN A 281 6.15 -29.80 2.20
C ASN A 281 5.20 -30.73 1.44
N THR A 282 3.94 -30.81 1.83
CA THR A 282 2.91 -31.59 1.12
C THR A 282 2.54 -30.98 -0.22
N SER A 283 2.42 -29.65 -0.32
CA SER A 283 2.07 -28.97 -1.58
C SER A 283 3.21 -28.88 -2.59
N LYS A 284 4.47 -28.79 -2.14
CA LYS A 284 5.66 -28.68 -3.01
C LYS A 284 6.81 -29.55 -2.51
N PRO A 285 6.69 -30.89 -2.58
CA PRO A 285 7.67 -31.81 -2.00
C PRO A 285 9.07 -31.71 -2.64
N ASP A 286 9.16 -31.38 -3.93
CA ASP A 286 10.43 -31.24 -4.66
C ASP A 286 11.19 -29.95 -4.31
N ALA A 287 10.47 -28.87 -3.95
CA ALA A 287 11.07 -27.58 -3.64
C ALA A 287 11.28 -27.36 -2.13
N PHE A 288 10.38 -27.89 -1.29
CA PHE A 288 10.43 -27.77 0.17
C PHE A 288 10.45 -29.15 0.80
N THR A 289 11.65 -29.71 0.97
CA THR A 289 11.83 -31.10 1.41
C THR A 289 11.55 -31.30 2.91
N SER A 290 11.45 -32.55 3.36
CA SER A 290 11.37 -32.85 4.80
C SER A 290 12.60 -32.36 5.58
N SER A 291 13.75 -32.21 4.91
CA SER A 291 14.94 -31.60 5.52
C SER A 291 14.73 -30.10 5.78
N HIS A 292 14.05 -29.39 4.88
CA HIS A 292 13.70 -27.97 5.06
C HIS A 292 12.73 -27.77 6.23
N VAL A 293 11.72 -28.64 6.39
CA VAL A 293 10.83 -28.63 7.56
C VAL A 293 11.62 -28.76 8.86
N LEU A 294 12.49 -29.76 8.94
CA LEU A 294 13.28 -30.04 10.13
C LEU A 294 14.27 -28.90 10.44
N SER A 295 14.99 -28.42 9.43
CA SER A 295 15.97 -27.34 9.55
C SER A 295 15.30 -26.02 9.96
N GLY A 296 14.16 -25.67 9.37
CA GLY A 296 13.40 -24.46 9.72
C GLY A 296 12.91 -24.46 11.17
N CYS A 297 12.35 -25.58 11.65
CA CYS A 297 11.91 -25.71 13.04
C CYS A 297 13.08 -25.62 14.04
N LEU A 298 14.22 -26.27 13.73
CA LEU A 298 15.39 -26.25 14.61
C LEU A 298 16.04 -24.86 14.69
N VAL A 299 16.17 -24.16 13.56
CA VAL A 299 16.72 -22.79 13.53
C VAL A 299 15.83 -21.84 14.32
N ASN A 300 14.51 -21.97 14.24
CA ASN A 300 13.58 -21.13 15.01
C ASN A 300 13.74 -21.29 16.52
N MET A 301 13.82 -22.54 16.99
CA MET A 301 14.01 -22.82 18.42
C MET A 301 15.29 -22.21 18.96
N VAL A 302 16.38 -22.27 18.19
CA VAL A 302 17.68 -21.73 18.60
C VAL A 302 17.71 -20.20 18.50
N ALA A 303 17.24 -19.63 17.39
CA ALA A 303 17.34 -18.19 17.15
C ALA A 303 16.35 -17.37 18.00
N GLY A 304 15.14 -17.90 18.24
CA GLY A 304 14.04 -17.18 18.88
C GLY A 304 13.98 -17.31 20.41
N SER A 305 14.68 -18.26 21.02
CA SER A 305 14.68 -18.46 22.48
C SER A 305 15.68 -17.53 23.18
N ASP A 306 16.97 -17.74 22.95
CA ASP A 306 18.04 -17.07 23.71
C ASP A 306 18.06 -15.55 23.50
N THR A 307 17.90 -15.08 22.25
CA THR A 307 17.91 -13.64 21.93
C THR A 307 16.73 -12.91 22.57
N THR A 308 15.55 -13.53 22.63
CA THR A 308 14.36 -12.98 23.28
C THR A 308 14.54 -12.94 24.80
N GLY A 309 15.06 -14.01 25.40
CA GLY A 309 15.34 -14.08 26.83
C GLY A 309 16.35 -13.01 27.29
N ILE A 310 17.43 -12.81 26.52
CA ILE A 310 18.43 -11.75 26.75
C ILE A 310 17.77 -10.36 26.63
N SER A 311 16.93 -10.15 25.61
CA SER A 311 16.26 -8.87 25.38
C SER A 311 15.33 -8.48 26.54
N LEU A 312 14.52 -9.42 27.02
CA LEU A 312 13.64 -9.21 28.18
C LEU A 312 14.46 -8.94 29.45
N SER A 313 15.53 -9.71 29.66
CA SER A 313 16.45 -9.53 30.79
C SER A 313 17.11 -8.14 30.77
N ALA A 314 17.53 -7.67 29.59
CA ALA A 314 18.15 -6.36 29.43
C ALA A 314 17.18 -5.22 29.75
N VAL A 315 15.94 -5.30 29.24
CA VAL A 315 14.89 -4.32 29.53
C VAL A 315 14.65 -4.23 31.03
N LEU A 316 14.41 -5.37 31.69
CA LEU A 316 14.15 -5.39 33.14
C LEU A 316 15.36 -4.88 33.94
N TYR A 317 16.58 -5.30 33.58
CA TYR A 317 17.80 -4.88 34.27
C TYR A 317 18.00 -3.36 34.25
N TYR A 318 17.82 -2.71 33.09
CA TYR A 318 17.98 -1.26 33.00
C TYR A 318 16.85 -0.49 33.67
N LEU A 319 15.62 -1.01 33.66
CA LEU A 319 14.52 -0.42 34.40
C LEU A 319 14.77 -0.50 35.92
N LEU A 320 15.20 -1.66 36.45
CA LEU A 320 15.52 -1.83 37.86
C LEU A 320 16.69 -0.95 38.32
N LYS A 321 17.68 -0.70 37.45
CA LYS A 321 18.78 0.24 37.73
C LYS A 321 18.38 1.71 37.66
N ASN A 322 17.26 2.03 37.01
CA ASN A 322 16.78 3.39 36.83
C ASN A 322 15.32 3.50 37.31
N PRO A 323 15.07 3.54 38.64
CA PRO A 323 13.72 3.56 39.20
C PRO A 323 12.81 4.64 38.59
N ARG A 324 13.37 5.83 38.32
CA ARG A 324 12.63 6.91 37.63
C ARG A 324 12.03 6.49 36.28
N CYS A 325 12.76 5.70 35.49
CA CYS A 325 12.27 5.21 34.19
C CYS A 325 11.23 4.11 34.39
N MET A 326 11.41 3.24 35.40
CA MET A 326 10.43 2.23 35.78
C MET A 326 9.10 2.87 36.19
N ASP A 327 9.13 3.86 37.09
CA ASP A 327 7.94 4.56 37.58
C ASP A 327 7.20 5.25 36.43
N LYS A 328 7.93 5.86 35.50
CA LYS A 328 7.35 6.54 34.33
C LYS A 328 6.73 5.57 33.34
N LEU A 329 7.35 4.40 33.13
CA LEU A 329 6.76 3.34 32.31
C LEU A 329 5.49 2.77 32.96
N GLN A 330 5.51 2.57 34.28
CA GLN A 330 4.32 2.15 35.03
C GLN A 330 3.20 3.18 34.93
N GLN A 331 3.51 4.48 35.06
CA GLN A 331 2.53 5.55 34.85
C GLN A 331 1.92 5.53 33.44
N GLU A 332 2.72 5.30 32.39
CA GLU A 332 2.19 5.16 31.04
C GLU A 332 1.23 3.97 30.94
N VAL A 333 1.61 2.80 31.47
CA VAL A 333 0.74 1.62 31.51
C VAL A 333 -0.55 1.92 32.28
N ASP A 334 -0.47 2.52 33.47
CA ASP A 334 -1.61 2.85 34.33
C ASP A 334 -2.57 3.84 33.67
N ILE A 335 -2.05 4.87 32.98
CA ILE A 335 -2.84 5.84 32.22
C ILE A 335 -3.62 5.12 31.11
N PHE A 336 -2.94 4.32 30.29
CA PHE A 336 -3.58 3.59 29.20
C PHE A 336 -4.60 2.56 29.72
N THR A 337 -4.35 1.91 30.85
CA THR A 337 -5.32 1.04 31.52
C THR A 337 -6.54 1.83 32.02
N SER A 338 -6.34 2.96 32.68
CA SER A 338 -7.43 3.80 33.24
C SER A 338 -8.34 4.38 32.14
N ASN A 339 -7.78 4.66 30.96
CA ASN A 339 -8.52 5.15 29.80
C ASN A 339 -9.26 4.03 29.02
N GLY A 340 -9.18 2.77 29.46
CA GLY A 340 -9.79 1.63 28.77
C GLY A 340 -9.13 1.29 27.43
N GLN A 341 -7.88 1.70 27.22
CA GLN A 341 -7.16 1.52 25.95
C GLN A 341 -6.38 0.20 25.88
N LEU A 342 -6.20 -0.49 27.01
CA LEU A 342 -5.53 -1.79 27.10
C LEU A 342 -6.54 -2.90 27.41
N SER A 343 -6.48 -3.99 26.66
CA SER A 343 -7.18 -5.24 26.98
C SER A 343 -6.45 -6.04 28.06
N THR A 344 -7.12 -7.07 28.61
CA THR A 344 -6.55 -7.98 29.60
C THR A 344 -5.20 -8.55 29.18
N TYR A 345 -5.06 -8.91 27.90
CA TYR A 345 -3.79 -9.21 27.24
C TYR A 345 -3.48 -8.07 26.28
N VAL A 346 -2.27 -7.50 26.39
CA VAL A 346 -1.86 -6.35 25.58
C VAL A 346 -1.49 -6.84 24.18
N THR A 347 -2.30 -6.46 23.20
CA THR A 347 -2.04 -6.78 21.78
C THR A 347 -0.85 -6.01 21.24
N TYR A 348 -0.24 -6.48 20.14
CA TYR A 348 0.84 -5.77 19.46
C TYR A 348 0.42 -4.33 19.10
N LYS A 349 -0.78 -4.16 18.55
CA LYS A 349 -1.30 -2.83 18.15
C LYS A 349 -1.39 -1.87 19.33
N GLN A 350 -1.84 -2.33 20.50
CA GLN A 350 -1.88 -1.51 21.71
C GLN A 350 -0.49 -1.19 22.24
N SER A 351 0.43 -2.17 22.24
CA SER A 351 1.82 -1.93 22.68
C SER A 351 2.56 -0.90 21.81
N GLN A 352 2.25 -0.84 20.51
CA GLN A 352 2.82 0.14 19.58
C GLN A 352 2.31 1.57 19.85
N ALA A 353 1.11 1.72 20.40
CA ALA A 353 0.54 3.02 20.74
C ALA A 353 1.16 3.63 22.01
N MET A 354 2.03 2.90 22.72
CA MET A 354 2.70 3.34 23.95
C MET A 354 4.13 3.85 23.66
N PRO A 355 4.31 5.18 23.44
CA PRO A 355 5.59 5.73 22.98
C PRO A 355 6.74 5.52 23.96
N TYR A 356 6.51 5.60 25.28
CA TYR A 356 7.57 5.44 26.28
C TYR A 356 8.01 3.97 26.40
N LEU A 357 7.08 3.01 26.34
CA LEU A 357 7.42 1.58 26.22
C LEU A 357 8.32 1.30 25.01
N GLN A 358 7.98 1.84 23.84
CA GLN A 358 8.81 1.68 22.64
C GLN A 358 10.21 2.29 22.83
N ALA A 359 10.28 3.48 23.45
CA ALA A 359 11.55 4.12 23.77
C ALA A 359 12.41 3.32 24.76
N VAL A 360 11.80 2.71 25.79
CA VAL A 360 12.47 1.83 26.76
C VAL A 360 13.05 0.60 26.08
N ILE A 361 12.28 -0.07 25.22
CA ILE A 361 12.74 -1.25 24.49
C ILE A 361 13.92 -0.88 23.57
N LYS A 362 13.78 0.20 22.79
CA LYS A 362 14.85 0.70 21.92
C LYS A 362 16.11 1.01 22.70
N GLU A 363 15.98 1.71 23.83
CA GLU A 363 17.12 2.11 24.63
C GLU A 363 17.81 0.93 25.32
N ALA A 364 17.05 -0.04 25.82
CA ALA A 364 17.61 -1.23 26.45
C ALA A 364 18.41 -2.06 25.45
N LEU A 365 17.88 -2.26 24.24
CA LEU A 365 18.56 -3.01 23.18
C LEU A 365 19.68 -2.21 22.50
N ARG A 366 19.63 -0.87 22.57
CA ARG A 366 20.78 -0.03 22.25
C ARG A 366 21.90 -0.27 23.25
N LEU A 367 21.57 -0.33 24.54
CA LEU A 367 22.56 -0.53 25.59
C LEU A 367 23.10 -1.95 25.67
N HIS A 368 22.29 -2.95 25.40
CA HIS A 368 22.65 -4.36 25.51
C HIS A 368 22.05 -5.14 24.34
N PRO A 369 22.60 -5.01 23.12
CA PRO A 369 22.14 -5.80 21.99
C PRO A 369 22.54 -7.27 22.17
N ALA A 370 21.71 -8.18 21.66
CA ALA A 370 21.86 -9.62 21.91
C ALA A 370 23.16 -10.22 21.33
N THR A 371 23.81 -9.59 20.36
CA THR A 371 25.05 -10.08 19.74
C THR A 371 26.25 -9.22 20.12
N GLY A 372 27.27 -9.82 20.74
CA GLY A 372 28.48 -9.13 21.20
C GLY A 372 29.67 -9.06 20.22
N LEU A 373 29.63 -9.81 19.12
CA LEU A 373 30.73 -9.91 18.16
C LEU A 373 30.45 -9.13 16.87
N PRO A 374 31.49 -8.65 16.16
CA PRO A 374 31.32 -8.07 14.83
C PRO A 374 30.61 -9.05 13.87
N LEU A 375 29.59 -8.58 13.15
CA LEU A 375 28.86 -9.42 12.18
C LEU A 375 29.66 -9.58 10.88
N GLU A 376 30.56 -10.55 10.83
CA GLU A 376 31.58 -10.62 9.79
C GLU A 376 31.03 -10.89 8.36
N ARG A 377 31.59 -10.17 7.40
CA ARG A 377 31.39 -10.33 5.96
C ARG A 377 32.73 -10.38 5.25
N VAL A 378 32.76 -10.97 4.07
CA VAL A 378 33.96 -11.03 3.22
C VAL A 378 33.84 -9.98 2.12
N VAL A 379 34.91 -9.22 1.90
CA VAL A 379 35.01 -8.29 0.78
C VAL A 379 34.98 -9.07 -0.55
N PRO A 380 34.09 -8.71 -1.50
CA PRO A 380 33.90 -9.40 -2.77
C PRO A 380 35.08 -9.28 -3.73
N LYS A 381 34.98 -9.98 -4.87
CA LYS A 381 35.92 -9.87 -6.00
C LYS A 381 36.03 -8.42 -6.46
N GLY A 382 37.27 -7.95 -6.62
CA GLY A 382 37.56 -6.55 -7.00
C GLY A 382 37.86 -5.60 -5.82
N GLY A 383 37.69 -6.05 -4.57
CA GLY A 383 37.89 -5.22 -3.39
C GLY A 383 36.73 -4.26 -3.12
N ALA A 384 36.77 -3.53 -2.00
CA ALA A 384 35.76 -2.54 -1.66
C ALA A 384 36.34 -1.38 -0.85
N THR A 385 35.89 -0.16 -1.15
CA THR A 385 36.23 1.02 -0.35
C THR A 385 35.19 1.18 0.77
N ILE A 386 35.65 1.15 2.03
CA ILE A 386 34.81 1.27 3.23
C ILE A 386 35.43 2.38 4.10
N SER A 387 34.63 3.37 4.48
CA SER A 387 35.05 4.49 5.36
C SER A 387 36.37 5.14 4.90
N GLY A 388 36.45 5.44 3.59
CA GLY A 388 37.62 6.07 2.94
C GLY A 388 38.83 5.18 2.72
N HIS A 389 38.78 3.89 3.08
CA HIS A 389 39.90 2.95 2.93
C HIS A 389 39.56 1.81 1.96
N PHE A 390 40.47 1.48 1.04
CA PHE A 390 40.30 0.36 0.12
C PHE A 390 40.74 -0.97 0.76
N PHE A 391 39.81 -1.91 0.89
CA PHE A 391 40.02 -3.26 1.38
C PHE A 391 40.09 -4.25 0.20
N PRO A 392 41.14 -5.08 0.09
CA PRO A 392 41.25 -6.05 -0.99
C PRO A 392 40.25 -7.21 -0.80
N GLU A 393 39.97 -7.92 -1.90
CA GLU A 393 39.17 -9.14 -1.92
C GLU A 393 39.61 -10.13 -0.83
N GLY A 394 38.64 -10.81 -0.20
CA GLY A 394 38.90 -11.81 0.82
C GLY A 394 39.20 -11.23 2.22
N THR A 395 39.22 -9.90 2.36
CA THR A 395 39.29 -9.24 3.67
C THR A 395 38.00 -9.46 4.46
N ILE A 396 38.12 -9.70 5.77
CA ILE A 396 36.96 -9.83 6.65
C ILE A 396 36.68 -8.48 7.32
N VAL A 397 35.45 -8.00 7.15
CA VAL A 397 34.97 -6.72 7.66
C VAL A 397 33.67 -6.93 8.43
N GLY A 398 33.41 -6.12 9.45
CA GLY A 398 32.13 -6.19 10.16
C GLY A 398 31.96 -5.08 11.19
N ILE A 399 30.73 -4.88 11.62
CA ILE A 399 30.36 -3.86 12.61
C ILE A 399 29.96 -4.56 13.88
N ASN A 400 30.42 -4.02 15.00
CA ASN A 400 30.00 -4.47 16.31
C ASN A 400 28.92 -3.51 16.83
N THR A 401 27.72 -4.03 17.07
CA THR A 401 26.56 -3.25 17.51
C THR A 401 26.80 -2.62 18.89
N TRP A 402 27.56 -3.28 19.78
CA TRP A 402 27.97 -2.71 21.08
C TRP A 402 28.85 -1.46 20.96
N VAL A 403 29.53 -1.30 19.82
CA VAL A 403 30.34 -0.10 19.51
C VAL A 403 29.49 0.93 18.80
N ALA A 404 28.79 0.54 17.72
CA ALA A 404 27.98 1.45 16.92
C ALA A 404 26.87 2.13 17.74
N HIS A 405 26.23 1.39 18.64
CA HIS A 405 25.18 1.90 19.53
C HIS A 405 25.69 2.84 20.63
N ARG A 406 27.02 3.07 20.73
CA ARG A 406 27.65 4.00 21.68
C ARG A 406 28.30 5.20 21.01
N ASP A 407 28.04 5.41 19.72
CA ASP A 407 28.55 6.58 19.03
C ASP A 407 27.94 7.86 19.63
N ARG A 408 28.80 8.74 20.16
CA ARG A 408 28.38 9.99 20.80
C ARG A 408 27.95 11.07 19.81
N GLY A 409 28.40 10.99 18.56
CA GLY A 409 27.94 11.86 17.48
C GLY A 409 26.48 11.61 17.15
N ILE A 410 26.03 10.35 17.25
CA ILE A 410 24.66 9.93 16.96
C ILE A 410 23.78 10.01 18.21
N PHE A 411 24.19 9.29 19.27
CA PHE A 411 23.39 9.16 20.48
C PHE A 411 23.74 10.22 21.54
N GLY A 412 24.45 11.29 21.20
CA GLY A 412 24.75 12.38 22.15
C GLY A 412 25.82 12.02 23.20
N GLN A 413 26.17 12.99 24.04
CA GLN A 413 27.30 12.84 24.99
C GLN A 413 27.02 11.84 26.11
N ASP A 414 25.75 11.62 26.42
CA ASP A 414 25.23 10.67 27.39
C ASP A 414 24.99 9.28 26.79
N ALA A 415 25.53 8.95 25.60
CA ALA A 415 25.32 7.67 24.92
C ALA A 415 25.66 6.42 25.78
N ASP A 416 26.49 6.54 26.81
CA ASP A 416 26.80 5.44 27.73
C ASP A 416 25.72 5.23 28.82
N SER A 417 24.77 6.16 28.98
CA SER A 417 23.69 6.14 29.97
C SER A 417 22.39 5.60 29.39
N PHE A 418 21.50 5.09 30.25
CA PHE A 418 20.15 4.66 29.88
C PHE A 418 19.20 5.85 29.94
N SER A 419 18.77 6.35 28.77
CA SER A 419 17.88 7.51 28.66
C SER A 419 16.84 7.25 27.56
N PRO A 420 15.68 6.64 27.89
CA PRO A 420 14.59 6.43 26.94
C PRO A 420 14.08 7.73 26.30
N GLU A 421 14.10 8.84 27.05
CA GLU A 421 13.62 10.15 26.61
C GLU A 421 14.29 10.65 25.32
N ARG A 422 15.49 10.17 24.99
CA ARG A 422 16.18 10.56 23.75
C ARG A 422 15.42 10.18 22.49
N TRP A 423 14.59 9.15 22.55
CA TRP A 423 13.80 8.67 21.42
C TRP A 423 12.50 9.46 21.24
N LEU A 424 12.20 10.37 22.18
CA LEU A 424 10.96 11.16 22.25
C LEU A 424 11.26 12.67 22.16
N GLN A 425 12.37 13.05 21.51
CA GLN A 425 12.75 14.44 21.30
C GLN A 425 12.05 15.00 20.06
N ASP A 426 11.72 16.29 20.06
CA ASP A 426 11.09 17.02 18.93
C ASP A 426 12.06 17.29 17.74
N ASP A 427 13.13 16.49 17.61
CA ASP A 427 14.14 16.56 16.54
C ASP A 427 14.03 15.29 15.67
N ASP A 428 13.11 15.34 14.71
CA ASP A 428 12.77 14.21 13.83
C ASP A 428 13.97 13.73 13.00
N GLU A 429 14.87 14.62 12.60
CA GLU A 429 16.09 14.25 11.85
C GLU A 429 17.04 13.43 12.72
N ARG A 430 17.24 13.84 13.97
CA ARG A 430 18.08 13.12 14.93
C ARG A 430 17.48 11.77 15.32
N VAL A 431 16.17 11.71 15.56
CA VAL A 431 15.47 10.46 15.85
C VAL A 431 15.52 9.51 14.66
N ALA A 432 15.33 10.01 13.43
CA ALA A 432 15.49 9.22 12.21
C ALA A 432 16.93 8.69 12.04
N LEU A 433 17.94 9.51 12.34
CA LEU A 433 19.35 9.10 12.32
C LEU A 433 19.65 8.01 13.36
N MET A 434 19.14 8.16 14.59
CA MET A 434 19.26 7.14 15.63
C MET A 434 18.57 5.82 15.24
N ASN A 435 17.36 5.88 14.66
CA ASN A 435 16.65 4.71 14.18
C ASN A 435 17.42 3.99 13.04
N ARG A 436 18.12 4.72 12.16
CA ARG A 436 18.97 4.12 11.12
C ARG A 436 20.18 3.38 11.69
N PHE A 437 20.71 3.84 12.83
CA PHE A 437 21.84 3.22 13.53
C PHE A 437 21.44 2.10 14.50
N TRP A 438 20.15 1.99 14.82
CA TRP A 438 19.64 1.01 15.77
C TRP A 438 19.49 -0.38 15.13
N MET A 439 20.44 -1.26 15.43
CA MET A 439 20.55 -2.63 14.89
C MET A 439 20.64 -3.64 16.05
N PRO A 440 19.55 -3.88 16.80
CA PRO A 440 19.57 -4.69 18.03
C PRO A 440 19.78 -6.18 17.78
N THR A 441 19.33 -6.67 16.61
CA THR A 441 19.50 -8.02 16.09
C THR A 441 19.84 -7.88 14.61
N THR A 442 20.69 -8.76 14.07
CA THR A 442 21.20 -8.71 12.68
C THR A 442 20.23 -8.08 11.69
N THR A 443 20.71 -7.14 10.89
CA THR A 443 19.96 -6.31 9.94
C THR A 443 18.82 -7.09 9.27
N PRO A 444 17.56 -6.61 9.31
CA PRO A 444 16.69 -6.85 8.17
C PRO A 444 17.49 -6.41 6.95
N SER A 445 17.52 -7.20 5.87
CA SER A 445 17.91 -6.62 4.57
C SER A 445 17.14 -5.31 4.45
N PRO A 446 17.81 -4.15 4.24
CA PRO A 446 17.09 -2.90 4.10
C PRO A 446 15.95 -3.11 3.09
N LYS A 447 14.77 -2.48 3.24
CA LYS A 447 13.93 -2.31 2.05
C LYS A 447 14.74 -1.45 1.09
N ALA A 448 14.64 -1.69 -0.23
CA ALA A 448 15.35 -0.82 -1.17
C ALA A 448 14.72 0.53 -0.98
N ASP A 449 15.52 1.54 -0.61
CA ASP A 449 15.00 2.89 -0.50
C ASP A 449 14.35 3.19 -1.84
N PRO A 450 13.02 3.37 -1.87
CA PRO A 450 12.29 3.49 -3.12
C PRO A 450 12.68 4.80 -3.83
N ILE A 451 13.26 5.75 -3.12
CA ILE A 451 13.86 6.97 -3.66
C ILE A 451 15.36 6.90 -3.43
N VAL A 452 16.12 6.92 -4.51
CA VAL A 452 17.58 7.01 -4.50
C VAL A 452 17.97 8.36 -5.07
N VAL A 453 18.80 9.09 -4.34
CA VAL A 453 19.35 10.38 -4.77
C VAL A 453 20.86 10.26 -4.85
N ASP A 454 21.41 10.63 -6.00
CA ASP A 454 22.85 10.72 -6.24
C ASP A 454 23.19 12.11 -6.80
N GLY A 455 23.69 12.98 -5.94
CA GLY A 455 23.93 14.39 -6.27
C GLY A 455 22.64 15.09 -6.70
N THR A 456 22.52 15.35 -8.00
CA THR A 456 21.35 15.98 -8.64
C THR A 456 20.60 15.04 -9.59
N SER A 457 20.83 13.73 -9.47
CA SER A 457 20.07 12.68 -10.14
C SER A 457 19.12 12.01 -9.15
N PHE A 458 17.88 11.81 -9.57
CA PHE A 458 16.80 11.29 -8.75
C PHE A 458 16.23 10.03 -9.39
N ALA A 459 16.06 8.95 -8.61
CA ALA A 459 15.47 7.71 -9.06
C ALA A 459 14.38 7.24 -8.10
N LEU A 460 13.14 7.16 -8.59
CA LEU A 460 12.01 6.58 -7.89
C LEU A 460 11.77 5.17 -8.44
N ASN A 461 11.76 4.17 -7.56
CA ASN A 461 11.78 2.76 -7.90
C ASN A 461 10.60 2.04 -7.24
N GLY A 462 9.70 1.55 -8.07
CA GLY A 462 8.67 0.60 -7.65
C GLY A 462 9.18 -0.84 -7.68
N LYS A 463 8.25 -1.80 -7.70
CA LYS A 463 8.57 -3.21 -7.86
C LYS A 463 9.10 -3.48 -9.28
N ASN A 464 8.40 -2.98 -10.29
CA ASN A 464 8.69 -3.20 -11.71
C ASN A 464 8.87 -1.88 -12.50
N VAL A 465 8.68 -0.71 -11.88
CA VAL A 465 8.87 0.60 -12.53
C VAL A 465 10.12 1.32 -12.00
N SER A 466 10.75 2.10 -12.86
CA SER A 466 11.70 3.15 -12.49
C SER A 466 11.32 4.47 -13.15
N TYR A 467 11.41 5.57 -12.40
CA TYR A 467 11.27 6.94 -12.89
C TYR A 467 12.52 7.71 -12.52
N ARG A 468 13.22 8.21 -13.52
CA ARG A 468 14.52 8.87 -13.36
C ARG A 468 14.56 10.20 -14.07
N PHE A 469 15.09 11.19 -13.38
CA PHE A 469 15.34 12.52 -13.90
C PHE A 469 16.53 13.14 -13.18
N HIS A 470 17.12 14.17 -13.76
CA HIS A 470 18.25 14.88 -13.18
C HIS A 470 18.15 16.39 -13.40
N VAL A 471 18.94 17.14 -12.63
CA VAL A 471 19.17 18.57 -12.87
C VAL A 471 20.26 18.72 -13.92
N ASP A 472 19.99 19.44 -14.99
CA ASP A 472 21.01 19.88 -15.94
C ASP A 472 21.93 20.90 -15.25
N PRO A 473 23.24 20.61 -15.08
CA PRO A 473 24.16 21.52 -14.40
C PRO A 473 24.36 22.85 -15.13
N ALA A 474 24.12 22.92 -16.45
CA ALA A 474 24.31 24.15 -17.22
C ALA A 474 23.14 25.12 -17.08
N THR A 475 21.91 24.60 -17.04
CA THR A 475 20.69 25.43 -17.06
C THR A 475 19.97 25.48 -15.72
N GLY A 476 20.13 24.47 -14.87
CA GLY A 476 19.35 24.25 -13.66
C GLY A 476 17.95 23.67 -13.90
N ASP A 477 17.64 23.27 -15.15
CA ASP A 477 16.36 22.67 -15.55
C ASP A 477 16.30 21.19 -15.14
N LEU A 478 15.08 20.67 -14.98
CA LEU A 478 14.85 19.27 -14.63
C LEU A 478 14.56 18.44 -15.89
N LEU A 479 15.42 17.46 -16.18
CA LEU A 479 15.36 16.64 -17.38
C LEU A 479 14.98 15.21 -17.07
N LEU A 480 13.95 14.71 -17.75
CA LEU A 480 13.47 13.34 -17.64
C LEU A 480 14.35 12.37 -18.43
N ASP A 481 14.85 11.36 -17.75
CA ASP A 481 15.73 10.35 -18.32
C ASP A 481 14.96 9.08 -18.69
N HIS A 482 14.12 8.58 -17.78
CA HIS A 482 13.42 7.30 -17.94
C HIS A 482 12.10 7.28 -17.17
N PHE A 483 11.06 6.72 -17.78
CA PHE A 483 9.83 6.34 -17.08
C PHE A 483 9.25 5.07 -17.72
N GLY A 484 9.50 3.93 -17.09
CA GLY A 484 9.09 2.63 -17.60
C GLY A 484 9.68 1.50 -16.76
N ASP A 485 10.06 0.40 -17.42
CA ASP A 485 10.59 -0.79 -16.75
C ASP A 485 11.70 -0.50 -15.74
N ARG A 486 11.78 -1.34 -14.71
CA ARG A 486 12.77 -1.17 -13.65
C ARG A 486 14.19 -1.27 -14.19
N ILE A 487 14.98 -0.24 -13.93
CA ILE A 487 16.42 -0.18 -14.26
C ILE A 487 17.22 0.06 -12.99
N THR A 488 18.43 -0.50 -12.92
CA THR A 488 19.31 -0.41 -11.74
C THR A 488 20.26 0.78 -11.80
N GLU A 489 20.65 1.19 -13.01
CA GLU A 489 21.62 2.25 -13.26
C GLU A 489 20.95 3.44 -13.94
N ASN A 490 21.65 4.58 -13.99
CA ASN A 490 21.19 5.70 -14.79
C ASN A 490 21.22 5.30 -16.28
N PRO A 491 20.19 5.67 -17.06
CA PRO A 491 20.15 5.32 -18.47
C PRO A 491 21.32 5.97 -19.21
N ILE A 492 21.70 5.35 -20.33
CA ILE A 492 22.75 5.87 -21.20
C ILE A 492 22.33 7.26 -21.68
N ALA A 493 23.20 8.25 -21.47
CA ALA A 493 22.95 9.63 -21.89
C ALA A 493 22.54 9.66 -23.37
N GLN A 494 21.37 10.21 -23.66
CA GLN A 494 20.89 10.31 -25.03
C GLN A 494 21.75 11.30 -25.82
N ILE A 495 22.11 10.93 -27.04
CA ILE A 495 22.83 11.84 -27.94
C ILE A 495 21.85 12.94 -28.35
N MET A 496 22.00 14.10 -27.75
CA MET A 496 21.23 15.27 -28.16
C MET A 496 21.69 15.74 -29.54
N SER A 497 20.73 16.01 -30.40
CA SER A 497 20.98 16.71 -31.67
C SER A 497 21.52 18.11 -31.36
N ASN A 498 22.75 18.40 -31.80
CA ASN A 498 23.27 19.77 -31.88
C ASN A 498 22.58 20.50 -33.04
N GLY A 499 21.31 20.83 -32.86
CA GLY A 499 20.52 21.57 -33.84
C GLY A 499 20.62 23.08 -33.62
N GLY A 500 21.15 23.82 -34.61
CA GLY A 500 20.84 25.25 -34.74
C GLY A 500 19.38 25.44 -35.18
N GLY A 501 18.74 26.54 -34.78
CA GLY A 501 17.33 26.84 -35.09
C GLY A 501 16.69 27.84 -34.11
N TRP A 502 15.36 27.93 -34.11
CA TRP A 502 14.61 28.86 -33.24
C TRP A 502 14.48 28.38 -31.78
N SER A 503 14.78 27.11 -31.47
CA SER A 503 14.63 26.52 -30.12
C SER A 503 15.85 25.72 -29.73
N THR A 504 16.33 25.95 -28.50
CA THR A 504 17.37 25.13 -27.85
C THR A 504 16.77 24.15 -26.82
N GLN A 505 15.55 24.40 -26.33
CA GLN A 505 14.90 23.59 -25.29
C GLN A 505 13.91 22.55 -25.85
N ALA A 506 13.43 22.68 -27.09
CA ALA A 506 12.44 21.76 -27.67
C ALA A 506 12.96 20.32 -27.90
N HIS A 507 14.27 20.11 -27.85
CA HIS A 507 14.90 18.80 -27.96
C HIS A 507 15.06 18.07 -26.61
N LEU A 508 14.74 18.75 -25.51
CA LEU A 508 14.89 18.25 -24.15
C LEU A 508 13.58 17.65 -23.64
N ARG A 509 13.70 16.57 -22.86
CA ARG A 509 12.58 15.95 -22.14
C ARG A 509 12.53 16.58 -20.75
N ARG A 510 11.51 17.38 -20.47
CA ARG A 510 11.49 18.28 -19.30
C ARG A 510 10.42 17.84 -18.29
N GLU A 511 10.73 17.94 -17.00
CA GLU A 511 9.82 17.57 -15.91
C GLU A 511 8.75 18.63 -15.62
N PHE A 512 9.07 19.91 -15.81
CA PHE A 512 8.19 21.04 -15.51
C PHE A 512 8.41 22.20 -16.49
N PRO A 513 7.97 22.02 -17.75
CA PRO A 513 8.19 23.00 -18.79
C PRO A 513 7.41 24.29 -18.56
N ASP A 514 8.10 25.41 -18.67
CA ASP A 514 7.58 26.77 -18.53
C ASP A 514 7.42 27.49 -19.88
N LEU A 515 6.86 28.70 -19.85
CA LEU A 515 6.66 29.57 -21.00
C LEU A 515 7.71 30.71 -21.05
N GLY A 516 8.16 31.04 -22.27
CA GLY A 516 8.84 32.32 -22.54
C GLY A 516 10.37 32.25 -22.72
N ARG A 517 10.98 31.06 -22.74
CA ARG A 517 12.46 30.90 -22.85
C ARG A 517 12.94 30.01 -24.00
N GLY A 518 12.08 29.77 -24.99
CA GLY A 518 12.44 29.05 -26.22
C GLY A 518 11.98 27.59 -26.28
N ASP A 519 11.23 27.09 -25.29
CA ASP A 519 10.39 25.90 -25.47
C ASP A 519 9.04 26.33 -26.06
N PHE A 520 8.76 25.93 -27.31
CA PHE A 520 7.52 26.29 -28.03
C PHE A 520 6.40 25.27 -27.89
N ARG A 521 6.67 24.15 -27.21
CA ARG A 521 5.67 23.14 -26.85
C ARG A 521 4.74 23.67 -25.77
N THR A 522 3.61 23.01 -25.56
CA THR A 522 2.67 23.37 -24.49
C THR A 522 3.37 23.36 -23.11
N PRO A 523 3.25 24.44 -22.30
CA PRO A 523 3.91 24.53 -21.00
C PRO A 523 3.04 23.89 -19.90
N ALA A 524 3.67 23.36 -18.85
CA ALA A 524 3.01 22.90 -17.63
C ALA A 524 2.62 24.06 -16.69
N VAL A 525 3.29 25.22 -16.81
CA VAL A 525 3.04 26.38 -15.95
C VAL A 525 3.04 27.69 -16.75
N HIS A 526 2.09 28.57 -16.43
CA HIS A 526 1.99 29.91 -16.98
C HIS A 526 1.63 30.89 -15.86
N ILE A 527 2.51 31.85 -15.60
CA ILE A 527 2.35 32.86 -14.55
C ILE A 527 2.40 34.24 -15.20
N LYS A 528 1.39 35.06 -14.94
CA LYS A 528 1.36 36.48 -15.27
C LYS A 528 1.87 37.28 -14.08
N HIS A 529 2.99 37.97 -14.26
CA HIS A 529 3.60 38.82 -13.24
C HIS A 529 2.95 40.21 -13.21
N ALA A 530 3.15 40.98 -12.14
CA ALA A 530 2.53 42.30 -11.96
C ALA A 530 2.83 43.30 -13.10
N LYS A 531 4.01 43.20 -13.73
CA LYS A 531 4.41 44.02 -14.88
C LYS A 531 3.83 43.53 -16.23
N GLY A 532 3.03 42.47 -16.22
CA GLY A 532 2.43 41.85 -17.41
C GLY A 532 3.33 40.85 -18.14
N PHE A 533 4.53 40.56 -17.63
CA PHE A 533 5.38 39.51 -18.19
C PHE A 533 4.79 38.12 -17.92
N THR A 534 5.05 37.18 -18.83
CA THR A 534 4.60 35.78 -18.72
C THR A 534 5.75 34.77 -18.66
N VAL A 535 6.99 35.28 -18.55
CA VAL A 535 8.22 34.48 -18.54
C VAL A 535 8.42 33.88 -17.15
N CYS A 536 8.70 32.59 -17.08
CA CYS A 536 9.21 31.95 -15.87
C CYS A 536 10.63 31.43 -16.14
N ASN A 537 11.46 31.27 -15.10
CA ASN A 537 12.79 30.67 -15.23
C ASN A 537 13.13 29.84 -13.99
N PHE A 538 12.29 28.84 -13.70
CA PHE A 538 12.48 27.96 -12.56
C PHE A 538 13.79 27.18 -12.68
N LYS A 539 14.65 27.33 -11.67
CA LYS A 539 15.89 26.58 -11.53
C LYS A 539 15.88 25.78 -10.25
N TYR A 540 16.49 24.60 -10.30
CA TYR A 540 16.73 23.78 -9.12
C TYR A 540 17.46 24.55 -8.02
N LYS A 541 16.96 24.44 -6.78
CA LYS A 541 17.61 24.98 -5.58
C LYS A 541 18.01 23.88 -4.59
N SER A 542 17.08 23.00 -4.26
CA SER A 542 17.30 21.92 -3.29
C SER A 542 16.25 20.83 -3.45
N HIS A 543 16.36 19.77 -2.66
CA HIS A 543 15.35 18.73 -2.58
C HIS A 543 15.22 18.22 -1.14
N THR A 544 14.09 17.57 -0.86
CA THR A 544 13.79 16.91 0.40
C THR A 544 13.25 15.51 0.12
N VAL A 545 13.76 14.49 0.83
CA VAL A 545 13.23 13.12 0.75
C VAL A 545 12.57 12.79 2.09
N LEU A 546 11.28 12.46 2.01
CA LEU A 546 10.42 12.11 3.14
C LEU A 546 10.05 10.64 3.05
N LYS A 547 9.97 9.99 4.21
CA LYS A 547 9.21 8.74 4.33
C LYS A 547 7.73 9.09 4.45
N GLY A 548 6.88 8.18 3.99
CA GLY A 548 5.45 8.43 3.93
C GLY A 548 5.13 9.46 2.85
N LYS A 549 3.89 9.95 2.89
CA LYS A 549 3.38 10.96 1.96
C LYS A 549 2.63 12.03 2.74
N PRO A 550 3.02 13.31 2.63
CA PRO A 550 2.29 14.40 3.27
C PRO A 550 0.91 14.55 2.63
N ALA A 551 -0.09 14.88 3.47
CA ALA A 551 -1.41 15.25 3.00
C ALA A 551 -1.36 16.57 2.23
N ILE A 552 -2.20 16.69 1.20
CA ILE A 552 -2.37 17.96 0.48
C ILE A 552 -3.48 18.75 1.17
N GLU A 553 -3.17 19.95 1.63
CA GLU A 553 -4.13 20.79 2.35
C GLU A 553 -5.35 21.10 1.46
N LYS A 554 -6.56 20.90 2.00
CA LYS A 554 -7.87 21.17 1.36
C LYS A 554 -8.18 20.42 0.06
N LEU A 555 -7.34 19.46 -0.34
CA LEU A 555 -7.54 18.69 -1.58
C LEU A 555 -7.51 17.19 -1.30
N PRO A 556 -8.32 16.40 -2.04
CA PRO A 556 -8.19 14.96 -1.99
C PRO A 556 -6.81 14.53 -2.51
N SER A 557 -6.24 13.54 -1.82
CA SER A 557 -4.93 12.98 -2.12
C SER A 557 -4.82 11.56 -1.58
N THR A 558 -4.06 10.75 -2.31
CA THR A 558 -3.59 9.45 -1.85
C THR A 558 -2.80 9.58 -0.55
N PHE A 559 -2.87 8.56 0.29
CA PHE A 559 -2.25 8.49 1.60
C PHE A 559 -1.49 7.16 1.78
N GLY A 560 -0.46 7.15 2.63
CA GLY A 560 0.27 5.93 2.95
C GLY A 560 1.27 6.14 4.07
N SER A 561 1.60 5.07 4.80
CA SER A 561 2.57 5.13 5.90
C SER A 561 4.02 5.17 5.39
N ASP A 562 4.97 5.39 6.29
CA ASP A 562 6.42 5.32 6.05
C ASP A 562 6.89 4.01 5.38
N ASP A 563 6.11 2.94 5.53
CA ASP A 563 6.41 1.63 4.98
C ASP A 563 5.85 1.38 3.58
N ASP A 564 4.87 2.19 3.16
CA ASP A 564 4.08 1.99 1.93
C ASP A 564 4.51 2.95 0.81
N VAL A 565 4.94 4.16 1.18
CA VAL A 565 5.22 5.25 0.24
C VAL A 565 6.41 6.09 0.72
N SER A 566 7.08 6.73 -0.22
CA SER A 566 8.07 7.76 0.08
C SER A 566 7.90 8.91 -0.89
N THR A 567 8.23 10.13 -0.45
CA THR A 567 8.03 11.36 -1.23
C THR A 567 9.35 12.11 -1.43
N LEU A 568 9.64 12.50 -2.65
CA LEU A 568 10.69 13.45 -3.02
C LEU A 568 10.02 14.78 -3.35
N ILE A 569 10.49 15.86 -2.73
CA ILE A 569 10.08 17.23 -3.04
C ILE A 569 11.26 17.94 -3.67
N ILE A 570 11.10 18.46 -4.88
CA ILE A 570 12.10 19.29 -5.56
C ILE A 570 11.71 20.76 -5.42
N HIS A 571 12.61 21.57 -4.87
CA HIS A 571 12.42 23.00 -4.69
C HIS A 571 13.05 23.76 -5.86
N LEU A 572 12.21 24.39 -6.66
CA LEU A 572 12.59 25.28 -7.76
C LEU A 572 12.38 26.74 -7.37
N TYR A 573 13.18 27.63 -7.95
CA TYR A 573 13.04 29.07 -7.74
C TYR A 573 13.39 29.84 -9.00
N ASP A 574 12.56 30.83 -9.33
CA ASP A 574 12.85 31.85 -10.33
C ASP A 574 13.31 33.13 -9.64
N GLU A 575 14.59 33.47 -9.80
CA GLU A 575 15.20 34.65 -9.18
C GLU A 575 14.72 35.97 -9.79
N TYR A 576 14.25 35.98 -11.03
CA TYR A 576 13.82 37.21 -11.71
C TYR A 576 12.47 37.69 -11.19
N SER A 577 11.58 36.74 -10.92
CA SER A 577 10.21 36.99 -10.47
C SER A 577 10.02 36.75 -8.96
N SER A 578 11.00 36.21 -8.27
CA SER A 578 10.91 35.79 -6.86
C SER A 578 9.74 34.83 -6.61
N VAL A 579 9.61 33.82 -7.48
CA VAL A 579 8.56 32.78 -7.38
C VAL A 579 9.20 31.42 -7.11
N GLY A 580 8.66 30.70 -6.12
CA GLY A 580 9.03 29.32 -5.83
C GLY A 580 8.06 28.32 -6.44
N ALA A 581 8.56 27.12 -6.77
CA ALA A 581 7.74 25.97 -7.14
C ALA A 581 8.26 24.70 -6.47
N ASP A 582 7.41 24.03 -5.70
CA ASP A 582 7.73 22.73 -5.08
C ASP A 582 7.04 21.62 -5.86
N LEU A 583 7.82 20.71 -6.44
CA LEU A 583 7.32 19.57 -7.19
C LEU A 583 7.42 18.33 -6.31
N SER A 584 6.28 17.76 -5.94
CA SER A 584 6.21 16.55 -5.11
C SER A 584 6.12 15.31 -6.00
N TYR A 585 6.86 14.26 -5.65
CA TYR A 585 6.90 12.96 -6.31
C TYR A 585 6.80 11.86 -5.25
N SER A 586 5.66 11.17 -5.16
CA SER A 586 5.48 10.07 -4.21
C SER A 586 5.47 8.74 -4.94
N ILE A 587 6.28 7.77 -4.50
CA ILE A 587 6.34 6.41 -5.07
C ILE A 587 5.71 5.42 -4.11
N PHE A 588 4.67 4.71 -4.57
CA PHE A 588 4.08 3.56 -3.89
C PHE A 588 4.63 2.27 -4.52
N PRO A 589 5.66 1.64 -3.95
CA PRO A 589 6.40 0.60 -4.66
C PRO A 589 5.59 -0.66 -4.95
N ASN A 590 4.60 -0.97 -4.09
CA ASN A 590 3.75 -2.14 -4.23
C ASN A 590 2.78 -2.06 -5.41
N PHE A 591 2.45 -0.84 -5.87
CA PHE A 591 1.50 -0.61 -6.95
C PHE A 591 2.16 -0.08 -8.23
N ASP A 592 3.50 0.07 -8.23
CA ASP A 592 4.24 0.73 -9.33
C ASP A 592 3.65 2.11 -9.68
N ALA A 593 3.18 2.84 -8.67
CA ALA A 593 2.46 4.10 -8.83
C ALA A 593 3.30 5.31 -8.40
N ILE A 594 3.34 6.33 -9.25
CA ILE A 594 4.04 7.60 -9.01
C ILE A 594 3.00 8.71 -9.00
N VAL A 595 2.95 9.44 -7.90
CA VAL A 595 1.98 10.50 -7.67
C VAL A 595 2.68 11.85 -7.67
N ARG A 596 2.23 12.79 -8.50
CA ARG A 596 2.81 14.14 -8.60
C ARG A 596 1.80 15.23 -8.29
N ASN A 597 2.29 16.31 -7.70
CA ASN A 597 1.58 17.57 -7.53
C ASN A 597 2.60 18.72 -7.46
N VAL A 598 2.12 19.96 -7.62
CA VAL A 598 2.96 21.16 -7.64
C VAL A 598 2.37 22.24 -6.74
N LYS A 599 3.23 22.89 -5.96
CA LYS A 599 2.90 24.07 -5.16
C LYS A 599 3.65 25.28 -5.68
N ILE A 600 2.95 26.32 -6.14
CA ILE A 600 3.53 27.61 -6.53
C ILE A 600 3.46 28.56 -5.34
N ILE A 601 4.57 29.24 -5.03
CA ILE A 601 4.70 30.13 -3.86
C ILE A 601 5.16 31.50 -4.34
N ASN A 602 4.39 32.54 -4.07
CA ASN A 602 4.80 33.91 -4.37
C ASN A 602 5.71 34.44 -3.25
N LYS A 603 6.99 34.67 -3.54
CA LYS A 603 7.96 35.27 -2.61
C LYS A 603 8.33 36.71 -3.01
N SER A 604 7.63 37.28 -4.00
CA SER A 604 7.77 38.69 -4.36
C SER A 604 6.86 39.57 -3.49
N ASP A 605 7.08 40.88 -3.54
CA ASP A 605 6.20 41.86 -2.88
C ASP A 605 4.93 42.16 -3.70
N ASP A 606 4.95 41.81 -4.99
CA ASP A 606 3.87 42.09 -5.94
C ASP A 606 2.86 40.92 -6.01
N VAL A 607 1.63 41.20 -6.49
CA VAL A 607 0.66 40.15 -6.79
C VAL A 607 0.96 39.52 -8.15
N ILE A 608 1.04 38.20 -8.21
CA ILE A 608 1.14 37.43 -9.46
C ILE A 608 -0.16 36.66 -9.71
N THR A 609 -0.39 36.22 -10.94
CA THR A 609 -1.54 35.39 -11.30
C THR A 609 -1.09 34.11 -11.97
N VAL A 610 -1.53 32.95 -11.45
CA VAL A 610 -1.29 31.65 -12.09
C VAL A 610 -2.42 31.38 -13.08
N GLU A 611 -2.08 31.33 -14.37
CA GLU A 611 -3.03 31.14 -15.50
C GLU A 611 -3.05 29.69 -15.99
N LYS A 612 -2.00 28.91 -15.68
CA LYS A 612 -1.94 27.47 -15.98
C LYS A 612 -1.06 26.77 -14.95
N LEU A 613 -1.52 25.62 -14.47
CA LEU A 613 -0.74 24.75 -13.60
C LEU A 613 -1.15 23.28 -13.80
N SER A 614 -0.29 22.52 -14.49
CA SER A 614 -0.41 21.07 -14.65
C SER A 614 0.17 20.35 -13.44
N SER A 615 -0.52 19.31 -12.98
CA SER A 615 -0.11 18.46 -11.85
C SER A 615 0.95 17.43 -12.27
N PHE A 616 0.90 16.99 -13.53
CA PHE A 616 1.83 16.03 -14.11
C PHE A 616 2.27 16.51 -15.49
N SER A 617 3.57 16.36 -15.79
CA SER A 617 4.15 16.60 -17.11
C SER A 617 5.19 15.55 -17.42
N VAL A 618 5.09 14.90 -18.58
CA VAL A 618 6.04 13.88 -19.02
C VAL A 618 6.35 14.05 -20.50
N ASP A 619 7.63 14.02 -20.84
CA ASP A 619 8.12 14.00 -22.21
C ASP A 619 8.59 12.59 -22.58
N PHE A 620 7.85 11.91 -23.44
CA PHE A 620 8.18 10.59 -24.00
C PHE A 620 9.19 10.70 -25.15
N PRO A 621 10.01 9.66 -25.37
CA PRO A 621 10.95 9.60 -26.48
C PRO A 621 10.22 9.57 -27.84
N HIS A 622 11.00 9.66 -28.93
CA HIS A 622 10.46 9.64 -30.28
C HIS A 622 10.03 8.23 -30.70
N GLU A 623 8.78 7.89 -30.37
CA GLU A 623 8.15 6.62 -30.75
C GLU A 623 6.72 6.86 -31.25
N SER A 624 6.05 5.76 -31.60
CA SER A 624 4.63 5.76 -31.95
C SER A 624 3.82 5.43 -30.71
N TYR A 625 2.89 6.33 -30.38
CA TYR A 625 1.97 6.16 -29.26
C TYR A 625 0.53 6.29 -29.73
N GLU A 626 -0.37 5.68 -28.98
CA GLU A 626 -1.80 5.92 -29.01
C GLU A 626 -2.24 6.43 -27.64
N MET A 627 -3.24 7.31 -27.64
CA MET A 627 -3.90 7.77 -26.43
C MET A 627 -5.23 7.04 -26.28
N LEU A 628 -5.45 6.50 -25.09
CA LEU A 628 -6.70 5.91 -24.64
C LEU A 628 -7.34 6.87 -23.65
N GLN A 629 -8.57 7.28 -23.95
CA GLN A 629 -9.37 8.21 -23.16
C GLN A 629 -10.77 7.64 -22.93
N LEU A 630 -11.48 8.23 -21.97
CA LEU A 630 -12.87 7.91 -21.68
C LEU A 630 -13.72 9.14 -22.03
N GLN A 631 -14.63 8.97 -23.00
CA GLN A 631 -15.52 10.04 -23.46
C GLN A 631 -16.98 9.64 -23.28
N GLY A 632 -17.88 10.62 -23.24
CA GLY A 632 -19.30 10.33 -23.07
C GLY A 632 -20.20 11.55 -23.12
N GLU A 633 -21.33 11.40 -22.44
CA GLU A 633 -22.40 12.36 -22.22
C GLU A 633 -23.25 11.80 -21.07
N TRP A 634 -24.18 12.59 -20.55
CA TRP A 634 -25.30 12.05 -19.78
C TRP A 634 -25.89 10.82 -20.49
N THR A 635 -26.07 9.72 -19.75
CA THR A 635 -26.54 8.39 -20.21
C THR A 635 -25.59 7.56 -21.10
N ARG A 636 -24.35 8.01 -21.34
CA ARG A 636 -23.35 7.26 -22.15
C ARG A 636 -21.90 7.56 -21.72
N GLU A 637 -21.68 7.61 -20.42
CA GLU A 637 -20.41 7.95 -19.79
C GLU A 637 -19.30 6.94 -20.07
N CYS A 638 -18.06 7.39 -19.95
CA CYS A 638 -16.87 6.54 -19.93
C CYS A 638 -16.70 5.55 -21.11
N ASN A 639 -17.21 5.86 -22.30
CA ASN A 639 -16.93 5.06 -23.49
C ASN A 639 -15.45 5.14 -23.87
N ARG A 640 -14.80 3.98 -24.05
CA ARG A 640 -13.39 3.87 -24.42
C ARG A 640 -13.15 4.43 -25.81
N THR A 641 -12.14 5.28 -25.95
CA THR A 641 -11.69 5.81 -27.24
C THR A 641 -10.19 5.72 -27.33
N ARG A 642 -9.71 4.99 -28.32
CA ARG A 642 -8.29 4.78 -28.60
C ARG A 642 -7.94 5.41 -29.93
N ARG A 643 -6.99 6.35 -29.94
CA ARG A 643 -6.56 7.05 -31.16
C ARG A 643 -5.05 7.27 -31.19
N LYS A 644 -4.49 7.29 -32.39
CA LYS A 644 -3.06 7.59 -32.62
C LYS A 644 -2.72 9.00 -32.17
N VAL A 645 -1.53 9.16 -31.60
CA VAL A 645 -0.95 10.47 -31.30
C VAL A 645 -0.28 11.03 -32.55
N GLU A 646 -0.81 12.13 -33.07
CA GLU A 646 -0.33 12.81 -34.27
C GLU A 646 0.54 14.02 -33.91
N TYR A 647 1.33 14.49 -34.88
CA TYR A 647 2.07 15.74 -34.76
C TYR A 647 1.13 16.92 -34.49
N GLY A 648 1.53 17.79 -33.56
CA GLY A 648 0.72 18.88 -33.05
C GLY A 648 0.04 18.56 -31.72
N LEU A 649 -0.77 19.51 -31.25
CA LEU A 649 -1.49 19.42 -29.98
C LEU A 649 -2.83 18.71 -30.18
N GLN A 650 -3.08 17.68 -29.38
CA GLN A 650 -4.39 17.07 -29.20
C GLN A 650 -4.68 16.92 -27.70
N GLY A 651 -5.94 16.75 -27.33
CA GLY A 651 -6.30 16.70 -25.92
C GLY A 651 -7.79 16.56 -25.70
N PHE A 652 -8.18 16.74 -24.45
CA PHE A 652 -9.54 16.80 -23.95
C PHE A 652 -9.54 17.44 -22.56
N GLY A 653 -10.71 17.76 -22.02
CA GLY A 653 -10.84 18.38 -20.71
C GLY A 653 -12.29 18.65 -20.38
N SER A 654 -12.52 19.28 -19.24
CA SER A 654 -13.83 19.77 -18.84
C SER A 654 -13.79 21.26 -18.54
N THR A 655 -14.83 21.97 -18.99
CA THR A 655 -15.13 23.35 -18.63
C THR A 655 -16.47 23.49 -17.91
N THR A 656 -17.04 22.39 -17.42
CA THR A 656 -18.36 22.40 -16.77
C THR A 656 -18.32 22.91 -15.33
N GLY A 657 -17.13 23.20 -14.80
CA GLY A 657 -16.88 23.39 -13.38
C GLY A 657 -16.57 22.09 -12.65
N TYR A 658 -16.93 20.92 -13.22
CA TYR A 658 -16.71 19.59 -12.66
C TYR A 658 -15.89 18.69 -13.60
N SER A 659 -15.63 17.44 -13.22
CA SER A 659 -14.92 16.45 -14.05
C SER A 659 -15.72 16.03 -15.29
N SER A 660 -17.06 16.07 -15.25
CA SER A 660 -18.00 15.92 -16.38
C SER A 660 -18.25 14.50 -16.91
N HIS A 661 -19.40 14.36 -17.59
CA HIS A 661 -19.75 13.18 -18.40
C HIS A 661 -18.98 13.12 -19.73
N TYR A 662 -18.59 14.29 -20.26
CA TYR A 662 -18.02 14.43 -21.61
C TYR A 662 -16.67 13.77 -21.74
N HIS A 663 -15.81 14.01 -20.76
CA HIS A 663 -14.46 13.46 -20.69
C HIS A 663 -14.10 13.18 -19.24
N ASN A 664 -13.64 11.99 -18.96
CA ASN A 664 -13.11 11.65 -17.64
C ASN A 664 -11.68 12.21 -17.48
N PRO A 665 -11.25 12.63 -16.27
CA PRO A 665 -9.89 13.11 -15.99
C PRO A 665 -8.84 11.98 -15.95
N PHE A 666 -8.84 11.14 -16.98
CA PHE A 666 -7.96 10.00 -17.16
C PHE A 666 -7.41 9.93 -18.60
N LEU A 667 -6.10 9.69 -18.69
CA LEU A 667 -5.37 9.43 -19.93
C LEU A 667 -4.56 8.14 -19.77
N SER A 668 -4.54 7.28 -20.79
CA SER A 668 -3.48 6.29 -20.92
C SER A 668 -2.73 6.44 -22.23
N MET A 669 -1.40 6.47 -22.15
CA MET A 669 -0.50 6.39 -23.29
C MET A 669 -0.08 4.93 -23.48
N VAL A 670 -0.17 4.42 -24.70
CA VAL A 670 0.17 3.02 -25.02
C VAL A 670 0.89 2.93 -26.35
N SER A 671 1.68 1.87 -26.55
CA SER A 671 2.18 1.52 -27.88
C SER A 671 1.02 0.94 -28.74
N PRO A 672 1.05 1.07 -30.08
CA PRO A 672 -0.01 0.53 -30.95
C PRO A 672 -0.27 -0.98 -30.78
N SER A 673 0.74 -1.75 -30.38
CA SER A 673 0.63 -3.20 -30.13
C SER A 673 0.09 -3.56 -28.73
N THR A 674 -0.07 -2.60 -27.83
CA THR A 674 -0.52 -2.88 -26.45
C THR A 674 -1.98 -3.36 -26.44
N THR A 675 -2.26 -4.38 -25.64
CA THR A 675 -3.58 -4.98 -25.42
C THR A 675 -3.93 -4.98 -23.93
N GLU A 676 -5.06 -5.59 -23.53
CA GLU A 676 -5.40 -5.78 -22.11
C GLU A 676 -4.36 -6.61 -21.33
N SER A 677 -3.54 -7.44 -22.00
CA SER A 677 -2.64 -8.40 -21.33
C SER A 677 -1.18 -8.35 -21.77
N HIS A 678 -0.82 -7.48 -22.72
CA HIS A 678 0.53 -7.38 -23.26
C HIS A 678 0.87 -5.94 -23.65
N GLY A 679 2.14 -5.57 -23.57
CA GLY A 679 2.65 -4.27 -24.01
C GLY A 679 2.69 -3.22 -22.90
N GLU A 680 3.31 -2.09 -23.20
CA GLU A 680 3.48 -1.00 -22.24
C GLU A 680 2.24 -0.10 -22.20
N ALA A 681 1.88 0.31 -20.98
CA ALA A 681 0.80 1.26 -20.72
C ALA A 681 1.19 2.19 -19.57
N TRP A 682 1.08 3.50 -19.83
CA TRP A 682 1.23 4.55 -18.83
C TRP A 682 -0.14 5.18 -18.59
N GLY A 683 -0.70 5.01 -17.41
CA GLY A 683 -1.95 5.67 -17.02
C GLY A 683 -1.68 6.93 -16.23
N PHE A 684 -2.56 7.92 -16.35
CA PHE A 684 -2.55 9.20 -15.63
C PHE A 684 -3.99 9.50 -15.20
N SER A 685 -4.22 9.61 -13.90
CA SER A 685 -5.54 9.89 -13.32
C SER A 685 -5.43 11.08 -12.38
N LEU A 686 -6.18 12.15 -12.64
CA LEU A 686 -6.17 13.35 -11.80
C LEU A 686 -7.13 13.16 -10.61
N VAL A 687 -6.63 13.32 -9.39
CA VAL A 687 -7.43 13.27 -8.16
C VAL A 687 -8.09 14.63 -7.96
N TYR A 688 -9.08 14.93 -8.81
CA TYR A 688 -9.78 16.20 -8.83
C TYR A 688 -11.17 16.07 -9.48
N THR A 689 -12.13 16.78 -8.90
CA THR A 689 -13.56 16.76 -9.26
C THR A 689 -13.97 17.98 -10.05
N GLY A 690 -13.08 18.98 -10.16
CA GLY A 690 -13.31 20.20 -10.91
C GLY A 690 -12.90 20.10 -12.37
N SER A 691 -12.95 21.24 -13.05
CA SER A 691 -12.47 21.39 -14.42
C SER A 691 -10.99 21.04 -14.58
N PHE A 692 -10.69 20.25 -15.60
CA PHE A 692 -9.35 19.74 -15.89
C PHE A 692 -9.00 19.89 -17.37
N SER A 693 -7.71 19.75 -17.68
CA SER A 693 -7.19 19.66 -19.03
C SER A 693 -6.15 18.54 -19.15
N VAL A 694 -6.25 17.80 -20.25
CA VAL A 694 -5.27 16.83 -20.72
C VAL A 694 -4.77 17.29 -22.09
N GLU A 695 -3.47 17.50 -22.20
CA GLU A 695 -2.81 17.91 -23.44
C GLU A 695 -1.74 16.90 -23.81
N VAL A 696 -1.82 16.37 -25.03
CA VAL A 696 -0.84 15.47 -25.62
C VAL A 696 -0.32 16.09 -26.91
N GLU A 697 0.94 16.49 -26.92
CA GLU A 697 1.57 17.15 -28.05
C GLU A 697 2.73 16.31 -28.58
N LYS A 698 2.66 15.87 -29.84
CA LYS A 698 3.83 15.35 -30.53
C LYS A 698 4.54 16.49 -31.27
N SER A 699 5.72 16.84 -30.77
CA SER A 699 6.54 17.93 -31.29
C SER A 699 7.14 17.60 -32.66
N HIS A 700 7.56 18.63 -33.40
CA HIS A 700 8.24 18.48 -34.70
C HIS A 700 9.54 17.68 -34.63
N GLN A 701 10.15 17.61 -33.44
CA GLN A 701 11.34 16.82 -33.12
C GLN A 701 11.02 15.32 -32.89
N GLY A 702 9.75 14.96 -32.78
CA GLY A 702 9.27 13.59 -32.58
C GLY A 702 8.99 13.21 -31.12
N LEU A 703 9.44 14.00 -30.14
CA LEU A 703 9.10 13.82 -28.72
C LEU A 703 7.60 14.03 -28.49
N THR A 704 7.02 13.28 -27.56
CA THR A 704 5.61 13.40 -27.19
C THR A 704 5.47 13.91 -25.76
N ARG A 705 4.90 15.09 -25.56
CA ARG A 705 4.60 15.67 -24.25
C ARG A 705 3.18 15.32 -23.83
N ALA A 706 2.98 14.81 -22.62
CA ALA A 706 1.67 14.67 -22.01
C ALA A 706 1.59 15.51 -20.73
N LEU A 707 0.53 16.31 -20.60
CA LEU A 707 0.22 17.16 -19.45
C LEU A 707 -1.17 16.81 -18.91
N VAL A 708 -1.30 16.76 -17.58
CA VAL A 708 -2.57 16.55 -16.89
C VAL A 708 -2.66 17.52 -15.71
N GLY A 709 -3.74 18.29 -15.60
CA GLY A 709 -3.98 19.16 -14.44
C GLY A 709 -5.19 20.07 -14.59
N MET A 710 -5.14 21.24 -13.92
CA MET A 710 -6.25 22.19 -13.90
C MET A 710 -6.49 22.83 -15.27
N ASN A 711 -7.75 23.10 -15.61
CA ASN A 711 -8.09 23.72 -16.89
C ASN A 711 -7.67 25.21 -16.94
N PRO A 712 -6.77 25.61 -17.85
CA PRO A 712 -6.33 27.02 -17.94
C PRO A 712 -7.44 27.99 -18.37
N CYS A 713 -8.51 27.53 -19.02
CA CYS A 713 -9.65 28.41 -19.37
C CYS A 713 -10.46 28.85 -18.15
N GLN A 714 -10.33 28.14 -17.03
CA GLN A 714 -11.07 28.38 -15.79
C GLN A 714 -10.11 28.51 -14.59
N LEU A 715 -8.86 28.89 -14.86
CA LEU A 715 -7.86 29.16 -13.84
C LEU A 715 -7.24 30.54 -14.11
N SER A 716 -7.43 31.46 -13.18
CA SER A 716 -6.72 32.74 -13.16
C SER A 716 -6.55 33.15 -11.70
N TRP A 717 -5.63 32.48 -11.01
CA TRP A 717 -5.56 32.52 -9.54
C TRP A 717 -4.58 33.60 -9.07
N PRO A 718 -5.04 34.69 -8.41
CA PRO A 718 -4.15 35.68 -7.84
C PRO A 718 -3.44 35.13 -6.61
N LEU A 719 -2.12 35.35 -6.52
CA LEU A 719 -1.29 35.02 -5.37
C LEU A 719 -0.64 36.29 -4.84
N ARG A 720 -1.00 36.69 -3.62
CA ARG A 720 -0.34 37.79 -2.90
C ARG A 720 1.01 37.34 -2.34
N SER A 721 1.81 38.29 -1.87
CA SER A 721 3.09 38.00 -1.24
C SER A 721 2.92 36.98 -0.09
N GLY A 722 3.69 35.90 -0.13
CA GLY A 722 3.67 34.81 0.86
C GLY A 722 2.58 33.75 0.63
N GLU A 723 1.61 33.98 -0.26
CA GLU A 723 0.56 33.00 -0.57
C GLU A 723 1.07 31.90 -1.51
N SER A 724 0.34 30.78 -1.55
CA SER A 724 0.65 29.66 -2.42
C SER A 724 -0.59 29.06 -3.07
N LEU A 725 -0.46 28.57 -4.30
CA LEU A 725 -1.44 27.75 -4.99
C LEU A 725 -0.93 26.31 -5.06
N GLN A 726 -1.78 25.37 -4.65
CA GLN A 726 -1.51 23.94 -4.70
C GLN A 726 -2.32 23.31 -5.83
N SER A 727 -1.65 22.59 -6.74
CA SER A 727 -2.36 21.77 -7.72
C SER A 727 -2.97 20.53 -7.04
N PRO A 728 -4.08 19.97 -7.56
CA PRO A 728 -4.47 18.60 -7.23
C PRO A 728 -3.34 17.62 -7.61
N GLU A 729 -3.37 16.41 -7.08
CA GLU A 729 -2.41 15.39 -7.47
C GLU A 729 -2.85 14.59 -8.69
N CYS A 730 -1.88 14.08 -9.43
CA CYS A 730 -2.10 13.13 -10.50
C CYS A 730 -1.36 11.84 -10.18
N VAL A 731 -2.09 10.73 -10.18
CA VAL A 731 -1.56 9.38 -10.01
C VAL A 731 -1.20 8.84 -11.39
N SER A 732 0.05 8.42 -11.53
CA SER A 732 0.51 7.70 -12.72
C SER A 732 0.90 6.27 -12.38
N VAL A 733 0.53 5.34 -13.24
CA VAL A 733 0.83 3.91 -13.11
C VAL A 733 1.47 3.42 -14.39
N PHE A 734 2.55 2.66 -14.26
CA PHE A 734 3.19 1.97 -15.37
C PHE A 734 2.90 0.46 -15.34
N SER A 735 2.66 -0.11 -16.51
CA SER A 735 2.54 -1.55 -16.74
C SER A 735 3.32 -1.93 -17.99
N ASN A 736 4.07 -3.02 -17.93
CA ASN A 736 4.64 -3.71 -19.10
C ASN A 736 3.85 -4.99 -19.47
N LEU A 737 2.75 -5.26 -18.76
CA LEU A 737 1.87 -6.42 -18.94
C LEU A 737 0.47 -6.01 -19.42
N GLY A 738 0.40 -4.91 -20.19
CA GLY A 738 -0.81 -4.41 -20.83
C GLY A 738 -1.70 -3.54 -19.94
N ILE A 739 -2.81 -3.09 -20.54
CA ILE A 739 -3.78 -2.16 -19.96
C ILE A 739 -4.46 -2.76 -18.72
N GLY A 740 -4.72 -4.07 -18.69
CA GLY A 740 -5.38 -4.74 -17.58
C GLY A 740 -4.56 -4.70 -16.29
N GLU A 741 -3.23 -4.87 -16.36
CA GLU A 741 -2.38 -4.75 -15.16
C GLU A 741 -2.33 -3.31 -14.66
N MET A 742 -2.28 -2.32 -15.56
CA MET A 742 -2.37 -0.90 -15.20
C MET A 742 -3.68 -0.63 -14.43
N SER A 743 -4.83 -1.10 -14.93
CA SER A 743 -6.11 -0.94 -14.21
C SER A 743 -6.08 -1.60 -12.83
N ARG A 744 -5.62 -2.85 -12.71
CA ARG A 744 -5.55 -3.53 -11.40
C ARG A 744 -4.66 -2.81 -10.40
N LYS A 745 -3.56 -2.19 -10.85
CA LYS A 745 -2.69 -1.33 -10.03
C LYS A 745 -3.44 -0.09 -9.54
N PHE A 746 -4.17 0.62 -10.39
CA PHE A 746 -5.07 1.71 -9.96
C PHE A 746 -6.14 1.23 -8.97
N HIS A 747 -6.81 0.12 -9.28
CA HIS A 747 -7.89 -0.43 -8.46
C HIS A 747 -7.43 -0.78 -7.04
N ARG A 748 -6.27 -1.42 -6.92
CA ARG A 748 -5.67 -1.76 -5.62
C ARG A 748 -5.22 -0.50 -4.89
N LEU A 749 -4.53 0.41 -5.56
CA LEU A 749 -4.10 1.68 -4.96
C LEU A 749 -5.30 2.49 -4.44
N TYR A 750 -6.38 2.64 -5.22
CA TYR A 750 -7.52 3.45 -4.81
C TYR A 750 -8.29 2.83 -3.65
N ARG A 751 -8.45 1.50 -3.62
CA ARG A 751 -9.06 0.81 -2.48
C ARG A 751 -8.21 0.89 -1.21
N GLN A 752 -6.89 0.90 -1.31
CA GLN A 752 -6.00 0.80 -0.15
C GLN A 752 -5.46 2.15 0.34
N ASN A 753 -5.36 3.14 -0.54
CA ASN A 753 -4.59 4.37 -0.32
C ASN A 753 -5.29 5.64 -0.84
N LEU A 754 -6.58 5.61 -1.18
CA LEU A 754 -7.36 6.80 -1.57
C LEU A 754 -8.72 6.87 -0.87
N ILE A 755 -9.54 5.81 -1.01
CA ILE A 755 -10.90 5.76 -0.43
C ILE A 755 -10.76 5.60 1.08
N ARG A 756 -11.26 6.59 1.86
CA ARG A 756 -11.12 6.60 3.33
C ARG A 756 -12.26 5.91 4.07
N SER A 757 -13.41 5.77 3.41
CA SER A 757 -14.59 5.16 4.02
C SER A 757 -14.34 3.70 4.40
N LYS A 758 -14.82 3.30 5.59
CA LYS A 758 -14.72 1.91 6.08
C LYS A 758 -15.36 0.89 5.12
N PHE A 759 -16.37 1.31 4.36
CA PHE A 759 -17.10 0.45 3.43
C PHE A 759 -16.26 0.01 2.22
N VAL A 760 -15.06 0.58 2.00
CA VAL A 760 -14.17 0.23 0.88
C VAL A 760 -13.91 -1.28 0.75
N SER A 761 -13.92 -2.00 1.87
CA SER A 761 -13.68 -3.44 1.94
C SER A 761 -14.88 -4.24 2.46
N GLU A 762 -16.04 -3.60 2.63
CA GLU A 762 -17.27 -4.24 3.07
C GLU A 762 -18.18 -4.55 1.88
N THR A 763 -18.90 -5.67 1.98
CA THR A 763 -19.98 -6.03 1.07
C THR A 763 -21.07 -4.97 1.14
N ARG A 764 -21.66 -4.61 0.00
CA ARG A 764 -22.72 -3.57 -0.03
C ARG A 764 -24.10 -4.20 0.16
N PRO A 765 -25.00 -3.55 0.94
CA PRO A 765 -26.36 -4.02 1.06
C PRO A 765 -27.05 -3.89 -0.30
N VAL A 766 -27.72 -4.96 -0.75
CA VAL A 766 -28.54 -4.89 -1.97
C VAL A 766 -29.67 -3.90 -1.71
N LEU A 767 -29.73 -2.85 -2.53
CA LEU A 767 -30.64 -1.74 -2.31
C LEU A 767 -31.81 -1.74 -3.28
N LEU A 768 -32.91 -1.09 -2.90
CA LEU A 768 -33.96 -0.65 -3.83
C LEU A 768 -34.11 0.87 -3.73
N ASN A 769 -33.93 1.56 -4.84
CA ASN A 769 -34.12 3.01 -4.97
C ASN A 769 -35.52 3.32 -5.54
N SER A 770 -36.17 4.37 -5.02
CA SER A 770 -37.55 4.73 -5.38
C SER A 770 -37.70 5.52 -6.68
N TRP A 771 -36.63 6.05 -7.29
CA TRP A 771 -36.69 7.04 -8.36
C TRP A 771 -37.44 6.54 -9.61
N GLU A 772 -36.93 5.59 -10.41
CA GLU A 772 -37.69 5.12 -11.60
C GLU A 772 -38.99 4.37 -11.23
N GLY A 773 -39.13 3.91 -9.98
CA GLY A 773 -40.34 3.24 -9.53
C GLY A 773 -41.54 4.16 -9.33
N LEU A 774 -41.31 5.43 -8.95
CA LEU A 774 -42.37 6.36 -8.54
C LEU A 774 -42.17 7.81 -9.04
N TYR A 775 -40.95 8.17 -9.44
CA TYR A 775 -40.51 9.55 -9.68
C TYR A 775 -40.95 10.46 -8.51
N PHE A 776 -41.68 11.54 -8.80
CA PHE A 776 -42.22 12.43 -7.78
C PHE A 776 -43.60 11.99 -7.24
N ASP A 777 -44.26 10.98 -7.79
CA ASP A 777 -45.66 10.64 -7.44
C ASP A 777 -45.73 9.69 -6.24
N PHE A 778 -45.53 10.22 -5.03
CA PHE A 778 -45.58 9.44 -3.79
C PHE A 778 -46.01 10.24 -2.55
N ASP A 779 -46.46 9.50 -1.56
CA ASP A 779 -46.70 9.91 -0.17
C ASP A 779 -46.09 8.90 0.82
N ASP A 780 -46.21 9.17 2.13
CA ASP A 780 -45.69 8.30 3.18
C ASP A 780 -46.16 6.84 3.07
N LYS A 781 -47.43 6.61 2.74
CA LYS A 781 -48.03 5.27 2.57
C LYS A 781 -47.44 4.54 1.37
N THR A 782 -47.27 5.23 0.25
CA THR A 782 -46.72 4.66 -0.98
C THR A 782 -45.27 4.24 -0.77
N ILE A 783 -44.48 5.10 -0.12
CA ILE A 783 -43.09 4.80 0.24
C ILE A 783 -43.00 3.63 1.24
N TYR A 784 -43.83 3.61 2.28
CA TYR A 784 -43.86 2.49 3.22
C TYR A 784 -44.22 1.17 2.54
N LYS A 785 -45.19 1.18 1.62
CA LYS A 785 -45.55 0.00 0.83
C LYS A 785 -44.40 -0.48 -0.03
N LEU A 786 -43.69 0.43 -0.71
CA LEU A 786 -42.53 0.08 -1.53
C LEU A 786 -41.39 -0.52 -0.67
N ALA A 787 -41.15 0.02 0.52
CA ALA A 787 -40.20 -0.54 1.47
C ALA A 787 -40.62 -1.95 1.96
N GLN A 788 -41.92 -2.18 2.20
CA GLN A 788 -42.44 -3.50 2.53
C GLN A 788 -42.22 -4.52 1.41
N GLU A 789 -42.50 -4.14 0.15
CA GLU A 789 -42.23 -5.01 -1.00
C GLU A 789 -40.72 -5.28 -1.18
N SER A 790 -39.89 -4.27 -0.97
CA SER A 790 -38.42 -4.40 -1.00
C SER A 790 -37.93 -5.45 0.03
N ALA A 791 -38.41 -5.36 1.27
CA ALA A 791 -38.11 -6.33 2.32
C ALA A 791 -38.60 -7.75 1.99
N LYS A 792 -39.79 -7.88 1.36
CA LYS A 792 -40.34 -9.18 0.91
C LYS A 792 -39.53 -9.80 -0.23
N LEU A 793 -38.87 -8.99 -1.06
CA LEU A 793 -37.98 -9.48 -2.11
C LEU A 793 -36.61 -9.90 -1.57
N GLY A 794 -36.21 -9.37 -0.42
CA GLY A 794 -34.91 -9.64 0.22
C GLY A 794 -33.91 -8.50 0.10
N ALA A 795 -34.32 -7.31 -0.37
CA ALA A 795 -33.45 -6.13 -0.37
C ALA A 795 -33.17 -5.68 1.07
N LYS A 796 -31.93 -5.25 1.32
CA LYS A 796 -31.41 -4.90 2.65
C LYS A 796 -31.40 -3.40 2.93
N LEU A 797 -31.47 -2.58 1.89
CA LEU A 797 -31.50 -1.14 1.98
C LEU A 797 -32.62 -0.58 1.10
N PHE A 798 -33.43 0.32 1.63
CA PHE A 798 -34.40 1.09 0.86
C PHE A 798 -33.99 2.56 0.82
N VAL A 799 -33.92 3.12 -0.39
CA VAL A 799 -33.49 4.51 -0.61
C VAL A 799 -34.69 5.34 -1.08
N LEU A 800 -35.03 6.36 -0.31
CA LEU A 800 -35.97 7.41 -0.72
C LEU A 800 -35.23 8.48 -1.53
N ASP A 801 -35.53 8.54 -2.82
CA ASP A 801 -34.90 9.48 -3.77
C ASP A 801 -35.58 10.88 -3.76
N ASP A 802 -35.32 11.72 -4.77
CA ASP A 802 -35.82 13.11 -4.88
C ASP A 802 -37.35 13.23 -4.68
N GLY A 803 -37.80 14.33 -4.07
CA GLY A 803 -39.22 14.62 -3.83
C GLY A 803 -39.67 14.61 -2.37
N TRP A 804 -38.78 14.36 -1.41
CA TRP A 804 -39.16 14.24 0.00
C TRP A 804 -39.23 15.58 0.77
N PHE A 805 -38.71 16.66 0.21
CA PHE A 805 -38.42 17.92 0.91
C PHE A 805 -39.23 19.13 0.40
N GLY A 806 -39.06 20.27 1.06
CA GLY A 806 -39.71 21.55 0.78
C GLY A 806 -41.07 21.72 1.46
N ASP A 807 -41.30 22.87 2.09
CA ASP A 807 -42.57 23.23 2.76
C ASP A 807 -43.34 24.28 1.97
N LYS A 808 -42.91 25.56 2.01
CA LYS A 808 -43.56 26.64 1.25
C LYS A 808 -43.53 26.37 -0.26
N HIS A 809 -42.39 25.86 -0.74
CA HIS A 809 -42.16 25.47 -2.13
C HIS A 809 -41.84 23.96 -2.20
N PRO A 810 -42.86 23.09 -2.17
CA PRO A 810 -42.66 21.65 -2.02
C PRO A 810 -42.05 21.02 -3.28
N ARG A 811 -41.13 20.06 -3.08
CA ARG A 811 -40.50 19.27 -4.15
C ARG A 811 -41.46 18.20 -4.69
N VAL A 812 -42.43 18.61 -5.51
CA VAL A 812 -43.37 17.71 -6.19
C VAL A 812 -43.07 17.53 -7.69
N ASN A 813 -42.06 18.25 -8.17
CA ASN A 813 -41.44 18.18 -9.49
C ASN A 813 -40.06 18.84 -9.38
N ASP A 814 -39.34 18.92 -10.50
CA ASP A 814 -38.01 19.49 -10.56
C ASP A 814 -37.94 21.04 -10.54
N HIS A 815 -39.07 21.75 -10.55
CA HIS A 815 -39.14 23.21 -10.69
C HIS A 815 -39.07 24.00 -9.36
N ALA A 816 -39.04 23.34 -8.20
CA ALA A 816 -39.08 23.99 -6.88
C ALA A 816 -38.41 23.14 -5.79
N GLY A 817 -38.11 23.77 -4.65
CA GLY A 817 -37.74 23.09 -3.39
C GLY A 817 -36.25 22.84 -3.16
N LEU A 818 -35.38 22.81 -4.18
CA LEU A 818 -33.93 22.71 -3.95
C LEU A 818 -33.46 23.92 -3.14
N GLY A 819 -32.73 23.66 -2.06
CA GLY A 819 -32.37 24.64 -1.03
C GLY A 819 -33.22 24.54 0.24
N ASP A 820 -34.41 23.94 0.19
CA ASP A 820 -35.32 23.85 1.34
C ASP A 820 -35.32 22.44 1.95
N TRP A 821 -34.22 22.07 2.60
CA TRP A 821 -33.96 20.71 3.15
C TRP A 821 -34.73 20.40 4.44
N VAL A 822 -36.04 20.50 4.38
CA VAL A 822 -36.99 20.11 5.44
C VAL A 822 -38.01 19.13 4.86
N ALA A 823 -38.43 18.12 5.64
CA ALA A 823 -39.39 17.14 5.16
C ALA A 823 -40.74 17.80 4.83
N ASN A 824 -41.28 17.49 3.65
CA ASN A 824 -42.55 18.07 3.20
C ASN A 824 -43.72 17.59 4.09
N PRO A 825 -44.37 18.46 4.87
CA PRO A 825 -45.39 18.05 5.84
C PRO A 825 -46.67 17.52 5.17
N LYS A 826 -46.91 17.82 3.88
CA LYS A 826 -48.04 17.26 3.14
C LYS A 826 -47.79 15.82 2.70
N ARG A 827 -46.54 15.46 2.38
CA ARG A 827 -46.13 14.08 2.03
C ARG A 827 -45.90 13.23 3.27
N PHE A 828 -45.40 13.84 4.35
CA PHE A 828 -45.08 13.18 5.60
C PHE A 828 -45.77 13.89 6.78
N PRO A 829 -47.10 13.75 6.95
CA PRO A 829 -47.84 14.41 8.03
C PRO A 829 -47.35 14.06 9.44
N SER A 830 -46.78 12.86 9.62
CA SER A 830 -46.21 12.39 10.87
C SER A 830 -44.69 12.63 10.99
N GLY A 831 -44.09 13.29 9.99
CA GLY A 831 -42.65 13.52 9.89
C GLY A 831 -41.86 12.36 9.28
N LEU A 832 -40.73 12.68 8.64
CA LEU A 832 -39.85 11.71 7.96
C LEU A 832 -39.21 10.71 8.93
N ASP A 833 -38.84 11.17 10.13
CA ASP A 833 -38.29 10.32 11.20
C ASP A 833 -39.23 9.16 11.57
N SER A 834 -40.54 9.44 11.69
CA SER A 834 -41.54 8.40 12.00
C SER A 834 -41.57 7.33 10.90
N LEU A 835 -41.60 7.75 9.63
CA LEU A 835 -41.61 6.83 8.49
C LEU A 835 -40.33 5.98 8.45
N ALA A 836 -39.17 6.61 8.58
CA ALA A 836 -37.88 5.91 8.56
C ALA A 836 -37.75 4.91 9.73
N LYS A 837 -38.25 5.27 10.93
CA LYS A 837 -38.33 4.34 12.08
C LYS A 837 -39.26 3.16 11.83
N ASP A 838 -40.33 3.34 11.07
CA ASP A 838 -41.24 2.24 10.73
C ASP A 838 -40.63 1.34 9.63
N ILE A 839 -39.96 1.93 8.64
CA ILE A 839 -39.20 1.19 7.61
C ILE A 839 -38.11 0.33 8.26
N THR A 840 -37.35 0.89 9.20
CA THR A 840 -36.26 0.19 9.90
C THR A 840 -36.72 -0.89 10.89
N LYS A 841 -38.03 -1.06 11.10
CA LYS A 841 -38.59 -2.21 11.85
C LYS A 841 -38.91 -3.40 10.94
N LEU A 842 -39.02 -3.19 9.64
CA LEU A 842 -39.36 -4.24 8.67
C LEU A 842 -38.28 -5.32 8.65
N GLN A 843 -38.71 -6.57 8.69
CA GLN A 843 -37.81 -7.73 8.59
C GLN A 843 -37.52 -8.02 7.12
N VAL A 844 -36.25 -8.17 6.76
CA VAL A 844 -35.86 -8.61 5.42
C VAL A 844 -36.14 -10.11 5.29
N LYS A 845 -36.77 -10.52 4.19
CA LYS A 845 -37.07 -11.94 3.92
C LYS A 845 -35.76 -12.75 3.85
N ASP A 846 -35.79 -13.97 4.40
CA ASP A 846 -34.66 -14.90 4.41
C ASP A 846 -33.37 -14.33 5.07
N SER A 847 -33.50 -13.33 5.95
CA SER A 847 -32.39 -12.69 6.67
C SER A 847 -32.78 -12.34 8.11
N ASP A 848 -31.80 -12.35 9.02
CA ASP A 848 -31.96 -11.87 10.40
C ASP A 848 -31.90 -10.33 10.51
N GLU A 849 -31.54 -9.64 9.43
CA GLU A 849 -31.38 -8.19 9.37
C GLU A 849 -32.70 -7.43 9.21
N LYS A 850 -32.72 -6.21 9.74
CA LYS A 850 -33.78 -5.23 9.49
C LYS A 850 -33.46 -4.40 8.25
N LEU A 851 -34.51 -3.95 7.55
CA LEU A 851 -34.36 -3.10 6.37
C LEU A 851 -33.69 -1.76 6.78
N GLN A 852 -32.63 -1.39 6.08
CA GLN A 852 -31.96 -0.11 6.28
C GLN A 852 -32.65 1.01 5.49
N PHE A 853 -32.43 2.27 5.89
CA PHE A 853 -33.01 3.44 5.24
C PHE A 853 -31.95 4.39 4.70
N GLY A 854 -32.08 4.76 3.44
CA GLY A 854 -31.23 5.71 2.74
C GLY A 854 -32.02 6.90 2.21
N LEU A 855 -31.33 8.03 1.99
CA LEU A 855 -31.95 9.28 1.58
C LEU A 855 -31.13 10.02 0.51
N TRP A 856 -31.79 10.66 -0.44
CA TRP A 856 -31.17 11.49 -1.47
C TRP A 856 -31.06 12.96 -1.07
N PHE A 857 -29.98 13.61 -1.50
CA PHE A 857 -29.75 15.05 -1.37
C PHE A 857 -29.08 15.63 -2.61
N GLU A 858 -29.31 16.92 -2.90
CA GLU A 858 -28.56 17.70 -3.90
C GLU A 858 -28.14 19.07 -3.32
N PRO A 859 -27.29 19.11 -2.30
CA PRO A 859 -27.10 20.30 -1.45
C PRO A 859 -26.40 21.47 -2.14
N GLU A 860 -25.76 21.21 -3.29
CA GLU A 860 -25.01 22.21 -4.07
C GLU A 860 -25.92 23.12 -4.91
N MET A 861 -27.24 22.87 -4.91
CA MET A 861 -28.17 23.47 -5.85
C MET A 861 -29.32 24.18 -5.16
N VAL A 862 -29.94 25.11 -5.87
CA VAL A 862 -31.09 25.87 -5.40
C VAL A 862 -32.05 26.18 -6.55
N ASN A 863 -33.36 26.07 -6.31
CA ASN A 863 -34.38 26.56 -7.24
C ASN A 863 -34.69 28.03 -6.93
N GLN A 864 -35.02 28.84 -7.95
CA GLN A 864 -35.51 30.20 -7.69
C GLN A 864 -36.80 30.22 -6.85
N LYS A 865 -37.63 29.17 -7.00
CA LYS A 865 -38.78 28.89 -6.14
C LYS A 865 -38.35 28.05 -4.94
N SER A 866 -37.61 28.68 -4.02
CA SER A 866 -37.22 28.13 -2.72
C SER A 866 -37.18 29.26 -1.69
N GLU A 867 -37.36 28.94 -0.42
CA GLU A 867 -37.19 29.90 0.67
C GLU A 867 -35.73 30.35 0.78
N LEU A 868 -34.79 29.43 0.53
CA LEU A 868 -33.35 29.76 0.49
C LEU A 868 -33.06 30.87 -0.52
N TYR A 869 -33.54 30.76 -1.76
CA TYR A 869 -33.28 31.77 -2.78
C TYR A 869 -34.02 33.09 -2.53
N GLU A 870 -35.22 33.04 -1.95
CA GLU A 870 -35.94 34.25 -1.55
C GLU A 870 -35.18 35.05 -0.49
N GLN A 871 -34.49 34.36 0.43
CA GLN A 871 -33.73 34.98 1.52
C GLN A 871 -32.31 35.36 1.10
N HIS A 872 -31.65 34.51 0.32
CA HIS A 872 -30.24 34.62 -0.07
C HIS A 872 -30.04 34.48 -1.58
N PRO A 873 -30.62 35.37 -2.41
CA PRO A 873 -30.41 35.33 -3.86
C PRO A 873 -28.95 35.57 -4.25
N GLU A 874 -28.12 36.14 -3.39
CA GLU A 874 -26.69 36.38 -3.60
C GLU A 874 -25.81 35.13 -3.45
N TRP A 875 -26.32 34.06 -2.84
CA TRP A 875 -25.55 32.83 -2.61
C TRP A 875 -25.33 31.97 -3.86
N VAL A 876 -25.96 32.29 -4.99
CA VAL A 876 -25.79 31.53 -6.24
C VAL A 876 -24.58 32.00 -7.04
N LEU A 877 -23.97 31.07 -7.79
CA LEU A 877 -23.03 31.41 -8.84
C LEU A 877 -23.70 32.36 -9.85
N SER A 878 -23.07 33.52 -10.06
CA SER A 878 -23.56 34.56 -10.95
C SER A 878 -22.43 35.50 -11.37
N ALA A 879 -22.63 36.23 -12.47
CA ALA A 879 -21.66 37.20 -12.98
C ALA A 879 -22.33 38.59 -13.05
N GLY A 880 -22.12 39.44 -12.04
CA GLY A 880 -22.68 40.79 -12.01
C GLY A 880 -24.19 40.84 -12.32
N ASN A 881 -24.57 41.62 -13.33
CA ASN A 881 -25.97 41.80 -13.76
C ASN A 881 -26.39 40.85 -14.91
N TYR A 882 -25.57 39.87 -15.29
CA TYR A 882 -25.96 38.89 -16.29
C TYR A 882 -27.13 38.03 -15.77
N ALA A 883 -28.01 37.61 -16.69
CA ALA A 883 -29.08 36.69 -16.36
C ALA A 883 -28.49 35.36 -15.85
N ARG A 884 -29.12 34.78 -14.83
CA ARG A 884 -28.72 33.50 -14.22
C ARG A 884 -29.38 32.37 -14.98
N SER A 885 -28.62 31.71 -15.86
CA SER A 885 -29.18 30.65 -16.71
C SER A 885 -29.52 29.40 -15.91
N GLU A 886 -30.70 28.85 -16.15
CA GLU A 886 -31.18 27.62 -15.51
C GLU A 886 -30.98 26.41 -16.42
N THR A 887 -30.59 25.29 -15.81
CA THR A 887 -30.69 23.94 -16.38
C THR A 887 -31.48 23.14 -15.37
N ARG A 888 -32.51 22.39 -15.80
CA ARG A 888 -33.46 21.70 -14.90
C ARG A 888 -34.08 22.65 -13.84
N GLN A 889 -34.33 23.91 -14.24
CA GLN A 889 -34.94 24.97 -13.41
C GLN A 889 -34.19 25.28 -12.09
N GLN A 890 -32.90 24.96 -12.01
CA GLN A 890 -32.07 25.14 -10.82
C GLN A 890 -30.80 25.94 -11.13
N LEU A 891 -30.24 26.55 -10.09
CA LEU A 891 -28.98 27.29 -10.06
C LEU A 891 -27.99 26.59 -9.12
N VAL A 892 -26.70 26.92 -9.25
CA VAL A 892 -25.63 26.38 -8.40
C VAL A 892 -25.36 27.34 -7.25
N LEU A 893 -25.33 26.84 -6.01
CA LEU A 893 -24.89 27.60 -4.84
C LEU A 893 -23.37 27.80 -4.86
N ASN A 894 -22.87 28.98 -4.52
CA ASN A 894 -21.44 29.29 -4.54
C ASN A 894 -20.72 28.70 -3.33
N ALA A 895 -20.26 27.46 -3.45
CA ALA A 895 -19.51 26.78 -2.39
C ALA A 895 -18.16 27.44 -2.07
N ALA A 896 -17.69 28.45 -2.81
CA ALA A 896 -16.52 29.25 -2.42
C ALA A 896 -16.78 30.12 -1.17
N LEU A 897 -18.06 30.37 -0.84
CA LEU A 897 -18.48 31.16 0.31
C LEU A 897 -18.63 30.29 1.57
N PRO A 898 -17.97 30.60 2.69
CA PRO A 898 -18.10 29.84 3.95
C PRO A 898 -19.54 29.74 4.45
N GLU A 899 -20.34 30.79 4.32
CA GLU A 899 -21.75 30.81 4.73
C GLU A 899 -22.61 29.78 3.96
N VAL A 900 -22.30 29.55 2.69
CA VAL A 900 -22.95 28.51 1.87
C VAL A 900 -22.49 27.12 2.30
N GLN A 901 -21.20 26.95 2.60
CA GLN A 901 -20.66 25.68 3.12
C GLN A 901 -21.31 25.31 4.47
N ASP A 902 -21.38 26.26 5.40
CA ASP A 902 -22.00 26.10 6.71
C ASP A 902 -23.49 25.77 6.59
N PHE A 903 -24.20 26.43 5.68
CA PHE A 903 -25.60 26.12 5.38
C PHE A 903 -25.78 24.68 4.90
N ILE A 904 -24.95 24.21 3.96
CA ILE A 904 -25.00 22.83 3.45
C ILE A 904 -24.72 21.84 4.57
N ILE A 905 -23.64 22.04 5.33
CA ILE A 905 -23.23 21.18 6.45
C ILE A 905 -24.36 21.09 7.48
N SER A 906 -24.92 22.23 7.88
CA SER A 906 -26.01 22.32 8.85
C SER A 906 -27.28 21.60 8.37
N SER A 907 -27.69 21.87 7.13
CA SER A 907 -28.92 21.33 6.55
C SER A 907 -28.91 19.81 6.47
N VAL A 908 -27.81 19.24 5.97
CA VAL A 908 -27.64 17.78 5.90
C VAL A 908 -27.51 17.18 7.30
N SER A 909 -26.68 17.77 8.18
CA SER A 909 -26.47 17.25 9.54
C SER A 909 -27.76 17.17 10.35
N LYS A 910 -28.62 18.19 10.27
CA LYS A 910 -29.89 18.24 11.00
C LYS A 910 -30.80 17.05 10.66
N ILE A 911 -30.81 16.60 9.41
CA ILE A 911 -31.60 15.43 9.00
C ILE A 911 -30.93 14.15 9.48
N LEU A 912 -29.62 13.99 9.26
CA LEU A 912 -28.89 12.78 9.63
C LEU A 912 -28.80 12.56 11.16
N GLU A 913 -28.90 13.63 11.96
CA GLU A 913 -28.96 13.56 13.43
C GLU A 913 -30.34 13.13 13.96
N THR A 914 -31.40 13.32 13.17
CA THR A 914 -32.78 13.12 13.63
C THR A 914 -33.48 11.92 13.00
N VAL A 915 -33.11 11.55 11.77
CA VAL A 915 -33.69 10.44 11.00
C VAL A 915 -32.67 9.29 10.96
N PRO A 916 -33.08 8.02 11.16
CA PRO A 916 -32.16 6.87 11.16
C PRO A 916 -31.69 6.51 9.73
N VAL A 917 -30.91 7.39 9.11
CA VAL A 917 -30.34 7.24 7.77
C VAL A 917 -28.98 6.55 7.86
N SER A 918 -28.80 5.44 7.15
CA SER A 918 -27.52 4.72 7.04
C SER A 918 -26.86 4.82 5.67
N TYR A 919 -27.53 5.48 4.71
CA TYR A 919 -27.04 5.68 3.35
C TYR A 919 -27.46 7.05 2.81
N VAL A 920 -26.55 7.73 2.10
CA VAL A 920 -26.86 9.00 1.42
C VAL A 920 -26.46 8.93 -0.04
N LYS A 921 -27.39 9.23 -0.94
CA LYS A 921 -27.09 9.52 -2.36
C LYS A 921 -26.93 11.04 -2.52
N TRP A 922 -25.71 11.50 -2.72
CA TRP A 922 -25.37 12.91 -2.90
C TRP A 922 -25.29 13.24 -4.37
N ASP A 923 -26.25 13.98 -4.88
CA ASP A 923 -26.40 14.29 -6.31
C ASP A 923 -26.00 15.72 -6.67
N ASN A 924 -25.87 15.98 -7.98
CA ASN A 924 -25.57 17.26 -8.60
C ASN A 924 -25.98 17.24 -10.09
N ASN A 925 -27.09 17.87 -10.43
CA ASN A 925 -27.77 17.69 -11.71
C ASN A 925 -27.54 18.80 -12.74
N ARG A 926 -26.50 19.64 -12.58
CA ARG A 926 -26.12 20.62 -13.62
C ARG A 926 -24.68 21.11 -13.55
N ALA A 927 -24.17 21.53 -14.71
CA ALA A 927 -22.89 22.24 -14.83
C ALA A 927 -22.95 23.69 -14.28
N MET A 928 -21.78 24.23 -13.93
CA MET A 928 -21.58 25.65 -13.66
C MET A 928 -21.59 26.44 -14.98
N HIS A 929 -22.29 27.58 -15.01
CA HIS A 929 -22.34 28.46 -16.18
C HIS A 929 -21.69 29.80 -15.85
N GLU A 930 -22.45 30.74 -15.29
CA GLU A 930 -21.91 32.01 -14.85
C GLU A 930 -21.05 31.81 -13.61
N SER A 931 -19.83 32.37 -13.63
CA SER A 931 -18.94 32.40 -12.47
C SER A 931 -18.53 33.85 -12.23
N PRO A 932 -18.44 34.32 -10.97
CA PRO A 932 -18.05 35.70 -10.68
C PRO A 932 -16.65 36.01 -11.22
N THR A 933 -15.73 35.05 -11.13
CA THR A 933 -14.35 35.11 -11.63
C THR A 933 -13.85 33.70 -12.02
N PRO A 934 -12.78 33.56 -12.83
CA PRO A 934 -12.22 32.25 -13.17
C PRO A 934 -11.70 31.46 -11.96
N ASP A 935 -11.01 32.12 -11.01
CA ASP A 935 -10.51 31.49 -9.78
C ASP A 935 -11.61 30.90 -8.89
N ASN A 936 -12.85 31.40 -8.99
CA ASN A 936 -13.98 30.86 -8.24
C ASN A 936 -14.25 29.37 -8.57
N HIS A 937 -13.89 28.86 -9.76
CA HIS A 937 -14.04 27.44 -10.06
C HIS A 937 -13.19 26.54 -9.15
N HIS A 938 -11.93 26.95 -8.87
CA HIS A 938 -11.10 26.19 -7.93
C HIS A 938 -11.49 26.48 -6.48
N ALA A 939 -11.85 27.72 -6.15
CA ALA A 939 -12.32 28.06 -4.80
C ALA A 939 -13.60 27.30 -4.41
N TYR A 940 -14.51 27.10 -5.37
CA TYR A 940 -15.69 26.24 -5.23
C TYR A 940 -15.28 24.82 -4.83
N MET A 941 -14.30 24.23 -5.54
CA MET A 941 -13.85 22.87 -5.27
C MET A 941 -13.23 22.73 -3.87
N LEU A 942 -12.43 23.72 -3.44
CA LEU A 942 -11.90 23.73 -2.08
C LEU A 942 -13.02 23.79 -1.03
N GLY A 943 -14.07 24.57 -1.28
CA GLY A 943 -15.24 24.66 -0.40
C GLY A 943 -16.06 23.37 -0.34
N ILE A 944 -16.34 22.74 -1.48
CA ILE A 944 -17.12 21.49 -1.48
C ILE A 944 -16.34 20.32 -0.89
N TYR A 945 -15.01 20.27 -1.09
CA TYR A 945 -14.18 19.28 -0.39
C TYR A 945 -14.17 19.48 1.12
N HIS A 946 -14.20 20.72 1.60
CA HIS A 946 -14.37 20.98 3.02
C HIS A 946 -15.71 20.45 3.55
N VAL A 947 -16.81 20.68 2.82
CA VAL A 947 -18.13 20.13 3.15
C VAL A 947 -18.10 18.60 3.21
N PHE A 948 -17.51 17.93 2.23
CA PHE A 948 -17.39 16.47 2.23
C PHE A 948 -16.55 15.95 3.40
N ASP A 949 -15.41 16.58 3.69
CA ASP A 949 -14.54 16.19 4.80
C ASP A 949 -15.28 16.29 6.15
N VAL A 950 -15.99 17.40 6.38
CA VAL A 950 -16.77 17.61 7.62
C VAL A 950 -17.89 16.58 7.76
N LEU A 951 -18.69 16.37 6.70
CA LEU A 951 -19.85 15.47 6.77
C LEU A 951 -19.45 14.00 6.87
N THR A 952 -18.48 13.56 6.08
CA THR A 952 -18.02 12.16 6.12
C THR A 952 -17.27 11.83 7.42
N ALA A 953 -16.55 12.80 8.01
CA ALA A 953 -15.96 12.63 9.34
C ALA A 953 -17.00 12.63 10.47
N ARG A 954 -18.07 13.43 10.34
CA ARG A 954 -19.17 13.50 11.33
C ARG A 954 -20.07 12.26 11.29
N PHE A 955 -20.29 11.70 10.12
CA PHE A 955 -21.14 10.52 9.91
C PHE A 955 -20.36 9.39 9.21
N PRO A 956 -19.35 8.79 9.88
CA PRO A 956 -18.49 7.77 9.30
C PRO A 956 -19.21 6.42 9.07
N ASP A 957 -20.36 6.23 9.72
CA ASP A 957 -21.19 5.04 9.62
C ASP A 957 -22.24 5.12 8.50
N VAL A 958 -22.37 6.27 7.85
CA VAL A 958 -23.24 6.45 6.67
C VAL A 958 -22.50 5.97 5.42
N LEU A 959 -23.14 5.14 4.62
CA LEU A 959 -22.67 4.78 3.30
C LEU A 959 -23.00 5.91 2.31
N TRP A 960 -22.00 6.69 1.94
CA TRP A 960 -22.15 7.77 0.97
C TRP A 960 -21.97 7.27 -0.46
N GLU A 961 -22.91 7.60 -1.33
CA GLU A 961 -22.84 7.40 -2.78
C GLU A 961 -22.84 8.75 -3.49
N GLY A 962 -21.79 9.02 -4.27
CA GLY A 962 -21.75 10.20 -5.12
C GLY A 962 -22.63 10.03 -6.35
N CYS A 963 -23.24 11.12 -6.82
CA CYS A 963 -24.01 11.18 -8.04
C CYS A 963 -23.87 12.58 -8.66
N ALA A 964 -23.96 12.64 -9.99
CA ALA A 964 -24.10 13.88 -10.72
C ALA A 964 -24.81 13.63 -12.05
N SER A 965 -26.13 13.45 -12.00
CA SER A 965 -26.92 12.88 -13.11
C SER A 965 -26.24 11.63 -13.68
N GLY A 966 -26.05 10.62 -12.82
CA GLY A 966 -25.14 9.51 -13.11
C GLY A 966 -23.68 9.87 -12.88
N GLY A 967 -22.85 9.56 -13.87
CA GLY A 967 -21.39 9.56 -13.77
C GLY A 967 -20.70 10.91 -13.98
N GLY A 968 -21.41 12.04 -13.87
CA GLY A 968 -20.88 13.37 -14.18
C GLY A 968 -19.76 13.86 -13.26
N ARG A 969 -19.56 13.18 -12.13
CA ARG A 969 -18.45 13.37 -11.18
C ARG A 969 -17.81 12.04 -10.77
N PHE A 970 -17.70 11.11 -11.72
CA PHE A 970 -17.00 9.85 -11.48
C PHE A 970 -15.49 10.04 -11.56
N ASP A 971 -14.89 10.49 -10.47
CA ASP A 971 -13.46 10.81 -10.38
C ASP A 971 -12.84 10.43 -9.03
N PRO A 972 -11.48 10.31 -8.94
CA PRO A 972 -10.83 9.92 -7.70
C PRO A 972 -10.97 10.97 -6.59
N GLY A 973 -11.29 12.23 -6.93
CA GLY A 973 -11.52 13.29 -5.95
C GLY A 973 -12.76 13.01 -5.11
N ILE A 974 -13.87 12.60 -5.75
CA ILE A 974 -15.07 12.12 -5.04
C ILE A 974 -14.78 10.82 -4.28
N LEU A 975 -14.05 9.88 -4.89
CA LEU A 975 -13.81 8.57 -4.28
C LEU A 975 -13.04 8.61 -2.95
N GLN A 976 -12.28 9.66 -2.67
CA GLN A 976 -11.67 9.83 -1.36
C GLN A 976 -12.73 9.82 -0.23
N TYR A 977 -13.87 10.47 -0.49
CA TYR A 977 -14.95 10.66 0.48
C TYR A 977 -16.03 9.59 0.34
N PHE A 978 -16.42 9.26 -0.90
CA PHE A 978 -17.53 8.37 -1.20
C PHE A 978 -17.03 7.06 -1.79
N PRO A 979 -17.24 5.92 -1.12
CA PRO A 979 -16.70 4.63 -1.58
C PRO A 979 -17.41 4.05 -2.81
N GLN A 980 -18.49 4.69 -3.28
CA GLN A 980 -19.22 4.34 -4.50
C GLN A 980 -19.84 5.58 -5.14
N VAL A 981 -20.05 5.51 -6.46
CA VAL A 981 -20.65 6.56 -7.28
C VAL A 981 -21.69 5.91 -8.20
N TRP A 982 -22.84 6.56 -8.36
CA TRP A 982 -23.85 6.17 -9.33
C TRP A 982 -23.26 6.27 -10.74
N THR A 983 -23.09 5.13 -11.41
CA THR A 983 -22.22 5.08 -12.61
C THR A 983 -22.83 5.81 -13.81
N SER A 984 -24.15 5.76 -13.96
CA SER A 984 -24.89 6.38 -15.06
C SER A 984 -26.39 6.32 -14.79
N ASP A 985 -27.14 7.35 -15.18
CA ASP A 985 -28.61 7.26 -15.21
C ASP A 985 -29.11 6.27 -16.27
N ASN A 986 -28.26 5.88 -17.23
CA ASN A 986 -28.59 4.81 -18.15
C ASN A 986 -28.45 3.45 -17.48
N MET A 987 -29.58 2.82 -17.17
CA MET A 987 -29.64 1.45 -16.63
C MET A 987 -29.92 0.38 -17.70
N ASP A 988 -29.90 0.73 -18.99
CA ASP A 988 -29.94 -0.25 -20.08
C ASP A 988 -28.72 -1.17 -19.98
N ALA A 989 -28.96 -2.46 -19.84
CA ALA A 989 -27.88 -3.43 -19.59
C ALA A 989 -26.92 -3.60 -20.77
N PHE A 990 -27.34 -3.30 -22.00
CA PHE A 990 -26.44 -3.30 -23.16
C PHE A 990 -25.48 -2.12 -23.08
N ASP A 991 -25.98 -0.91 -22.85
CA ASP A 991 -25.14 0.28 -22.73
C ASP A 991 -24.26 0.24 -21.47
N ARG A 992 -24.79 -0.29 -20.35
CA ARG A 992 -24.05 -0.47 -19.10
C ARG A 992 -22.84 -1.38 -19.23
N ILE A 993 -22.81 -2.35 -20.15
CA ILE A 993 -21.59 -3.12 -20.42
C ILE A 993 -20.47 -2.19 -20.91
N HIS A 994 -20.74 -1.31 -21.87
CA HIS A 994 -19.74 -0.37 -22.37
C HIS A 994 -19.30 0.64 -21.29
N ILE A 995 -20.28 1.22 -20.58
CA ILE A 995 -20.04 2.19 -19.51
C ILE A 995 -19.20 1.57 -18.38
N GLN A 996 -19.55 0.39 -17.89
CA GLN A 996 -18.84 -0.28 -16.79
C GLN A 996 -17.46 -0.79 -17.22
N PHE A 997 -17.31 -1.33 -18.44
CA PHE A 997 -15.99 -1.73 -18.94
C PHE A 997 -15.05 -0.53 -19.10
N GLY A 998 -15.56 0.60 -19.59
CA GLY A 998 -14.78 1.82 -19.71
C GLY A 998 -14.44 2.45 -18.36
N THR A 999 -15.41 2.54 -17.44
CA THR A 999 -15.19 3.02 -16.05
C THR A 999 -14.14 2.16 -15.33
N SER A 1000 -14.18 0.84 -15.54
CA SER A 1000 -13.19 -0.10 -14.96
C SER A 1000 -11.76 0.08 -15.46
N LEU A 1001 -11.53 0.89 -16.50
CA LEU A 1001 -10.19 1.17 -17.02
C LEU A 1001 -9.29 1.83 -15.95
N VAL A 1002 -9.89 2.62 -15.05
CA VAL A 1002 -9.17 3.34 -13.99
C VAL A 1002 -9.82 3.14 -12.61
N TYR A 1003 -11.14 2.98 -12.52
CA TYR A 1003 -11.82 2.87 -11.24
C TYR A 1003 -12.08 1.41 -10.84
N PRO A 1004 -11.93 1.04 -9.56
CA PRO A 1004 -12.24 -0.31 -9.11
C PRO A 1004 -13.75 -0.58 -9.27
N PRO A 1005 -14.16 -1.80 -9.67
CA PRO A 1005 -15.58 -2.12 -9.80
C PRO A 1005 -16.39 -1.93 -8.52
N SER A 1006 -15.73 -2.02 -7.37
CA SER A 1006 -16.32 -1.75 -6.06
C SER A 1006 -16.94 -0.36 -5.92
N THR A 1007 -16.53 0.60 -6.75
CA THR A 1007 -17.01 1.99 -6.71
C THR A 1007 -18.15 2.27 -7.67
N MET A 1008 -18.57 1.29 -8.49
CA MET A 1008 -19.63 1.46 -9.48
C MET A 1008 -20.99 1.08 -8.89
N GLY A 1009 -21.91 2.04 -8.79
CA GLY A 1009 -23.33 1.79 -8.53
C GLY A 1009 -24.05 1.33 -9.79
N ALA A 1010 -24.76 0.20 -9.71
CA ALA A 1010 -25.46 -0.40 -10.85
C ALA A 1010 -26.73 -1.11 -10.40
N HIS A 1011 -27.87 -0.63 -10.90
CA HIS A 1011 -29.19 -1.16 -10.54
C HIS A 1011 -29.89 -1.81 -11.72
N VAL A 1012 -30.80 -2.73 -11.40
CA VAL A 1012 -31.73 -3.33 -12.34
C VAL A 1012 -32.97 -2.45 -12.43
N CYS A 1013 -33.24 -1.91 -13.62
CA CYS A 1013 -34.42 -1.11 -13.94
C CYS A 1013 -35.56 -1.97 -14.51
N SER A 1014 -36.72 -1.34 -14.74
CA SER A 1014 -37.85 -1.93 -15.47
C SER A 1014 -37.51 -2.24 -16.94
N ALA A 1015 -38.30 -3.12 -17.57
CA ALA A 1015 -38.23 -3.42 -19.00
C ALA A 1015 -39.62 -3.26 -19.64
N PRO A 1016 -39.77 -2.53 -20.77
CA PRO A 1016 -38.74 -1.78 -21.50
C PRO A 1016 -38.05 -0.70 -20.65
N ASN A 1017 -36.77 -0.43 -20.91
CA ASN A 1017 -36.02 0.62 -20.23
C ASN A 1017 -36.56 2.02 -20.61
N ASP A 1018 -36.70 2.92 -19.63
CA ASP A 1018 -37.30 4.25 -19.82
C ASP A 1018 -36.49 5.17 -20.75
N VAL A 1019 -35.16 4.99 -20.81
CA VAL A 1019 -34.26 5.82 -21.63
C VAL A 1019 -34.17 5.31 -23.06
N THR A 1020 -33.95 3.99 -23.25
CA THR A 1020 -33.64 3.40 -24.57
C THR A 1020 -34.84 2.74 -25.24
N GLY A 1021 -35.89 2.42 -24.49
CA GLY A 1021 -37.03 1.63 -24.94
C GLY A 1021 -36.70 0.14 -25.20
N ARG A 1022 -35.50 -0.33 -24.86
CA ARG A 1022 -35.09 -1.72 -25.08
C ARG A 1022 -35.67 -2.63 -24.01
N SER A 1023 -36.12 -3.82 -24.40
CA SER A 1023 -36.54 -4.87 -23.47
C SER A 1023 -35.48 -5.96 -23.40
N ILE A 1024 -34.82 -6.09 -22.25
CA ILE A 1024 -33.76 -7.06 -21.98
C ILE A 1024 -34.23 -8.02 -20.86
N PRO A 1025 -33.95 -9.34 -20.94
CA PRO A 1025 -34.30 -10.29 -19.87
C PRO A 1025 -33.75 -9.90 -18.49
N MET A 1026 -34.51 -10.20 -17.42
CA MET A 1026 -34.15 -9.88 -16.02
C MET A 1026 -32.78 -10.42 -15.60
N SER A 1027 -32.49 -11.68 -15.93
CA SER A 1027 -31.20 -12.31 -15.62
C SER A 1027 -30.01 -11.58 -16.26
N PHE A 1028 -30.15 -11.12 -17.50
CA PHE A 1028 -29.10 -10.36 -18.18
C PHE A 1028 -28.88 -9.00 -17.51
N ARG A 1029 -29.97 -8.25 -17.24
CA ARG A 1029 -29.90 -6.97 -16.52
C ARG A 1029 -29.21 -7.13 -15.17
N ALA A 1030 -29.60 -8.16 -14.41
CA ALA A 1030 -29.03 -8.43 -13.10
C ALA A 1030 -27.55 -8.83 -13.16
N HIS A 1031 -27.14 -9.70 -14.09
CA HIS A 1031 -25.72 -10.09 -14.24
C HIS A 1031 -24.82 -8.92 -14.65
N VAL A 1032 -25.31 -7.98 -15.47
CA VAL A 1032 -24.56 -6.75 -15.79
C VAL A 1032 -24.43 -5.86 -14.55
N ALA A 1033 -25.52 -5.66 -13.80
CA ALA A 1033 -25.51 -4.86 -12.58
C ALA A 1033 -24.62 -5.46 -11.48
N MET A 1034 -24.54 -6.80 -11.40
CA MET A 1034 -23.67 -7.53 -10.45
C MET A 1034 -22.17 -7.30 -10.66
N MET A 1035 -21.74 -6.73 -11.80
CA MET A 1035 -20.35 -6.33 -12.00
C MET A 1035 -19.99 -5.05 -11.22
N GLY A 1036 -20.99 -4.28 -10.78
CA GLY A 1036 -20.81 -3.12 -9.90
C GLY A 1036 -20.76 -3.52 -8.43
N GLY A 1037 -19.99 -2.78 -7.63
CA GLY A 1037 -19.88 -3.01 -6.19
C GLY A 1037 -21.19 -2.81 -5.44
N SER A 1038 -21.99 -1.84 -5.87
CA SER A 1038 -23.33 -1.59 -5.32
C SER A 1038 -24.39 -2.09 -6.30
N PHE A 1039 -24.79 -3.35 -6.10
CA PHE A 1039 -25.90 -3.97 -6.81
C PHE A 1039 -27.22 -3.56 -6.16
N GLY A 1040 -28.23 -3.25 -6.97
CA GLY A 1040 -29.54 -2.87 -6.49
C GLY A 1040 -30.64 -2.95 -7.55
N PHE A 1041 -31.80 -2.43 -7.19
CA PHE A 1041 -32.98 -2.34 -8.04
C PHE A 1041 -33.50 -0.90 -8.04
N GLU A 1042 -34.01 -0.47 -9.19
CA GLU A 1042 -34.64 0.84 -9.34
C GLU A 1042 -35.89 0.65 -10.21
N LEU A 1043 -36.91 0.09 -9.58
CA LEU A 1043 -38.17 -0.29 -10.22
C LEU A 1043 -39.28 -0.38 -9.18
N ASN A 1044 -40.53 -0.45 -9.63
CA ASN A 1044 -41.67 -0.74 -8.78
C ASN A 1044 -42.01 -2.25 -8.84
N PRO A 1045 -41.85 -3.01 -7.74
CA PRO A 1045 -42.18 -4.43 -7.70
C PRO A 1045 -43.63 -4.77 -8.01
N ASP A 1046 -44.57 -3.82 -7.89
CA ASP A 1046 -45.99 -4.05 -8.22
C ASP A 1046 -46.25 -3.98 -9.74
N HIS A 1047 -45.38 -3.30 -10.48
CA HIS A 1047 -45.49 -3.18 -11.94
C HIS A 1047 -44.56 -4.15 -12.69
N THR A 1048 -43.73 -4.89 -11.94
CA THR A 1048 -42.82 -5.88 -12.51
C THR A 1048 -43.59 -7.15 -12.88
N PRO A 1049 -43.41 -7.70 -14.10
CA PRO A 1049 -44.04 -8.97 -14.47
C PRO A 1049 -43.74 -10.08 -13.45
N GLU A 1050 -44.73 -10.91 -13.12
CA GLU A 1050 -44.58 -11.96 -12.09
C GLU A 1050 -43.42 -12.93 -12.39
N GLU A 1051 -43.16 -13.21 -13.68
CA GLU A 1051 -42.02 -14.04 -14.10
C GLU A 1051 -40.65 -13.42 -13.77
N ASP A 1052 -40.54 -12.10 -13.85
CA ASP A 1052 -39.34 -11.33 -13.52
C ASP A 1052 -39.24 -11.16 -12.01
N LYS A 1053 -40.35 -10.83 -11.34
CA LYS A 1053 -40.43 -10.67 -9.88
C LYS A 1053 -40.04 -11.96 -9.15
N ALA A 1054 -40.43 -13.11 -9.68
CA ALA A 1054 -40.09 -14.42 -9.11
C ALA A 1054 -38.59 -14.74 -9.15
N GLN A 1055 -37.81 -14.13 -10.05
CA GLN A 1055 -36.36 -14.34 -10.17
C GLN A 1055 -35.55 -13.49 -9.17
N ILE A 1056 -36.10 -12.37 -8.70
CA ILE A 1056 -35.38 -11.38 -7.88
C ILE A 1056 -34.73 -12.00 -6.62
N PRO A 1057 -35.41 -12.82 -5.79
CA PRO A 1057 -34.80 -13.34 -4.57
C PRO A 1057 -33.55 -14.21 -4.82
N ASP A 1058 -33.54 -15.00 -5.89
CA ASP A 1058 -32.39 -15.84 -6.24
C ASP A 1058 -31.25 -15.01 -6.83
N LEU A 1059 -31.57 -13.94 -7.57
CA LEU A 1059 -30.59 -12.97 -8.06
C LEU A 1059 -29.94 -12.20 -6.91
N ILE A 1060 -30.69 -11.83 -5.87
CA ILE A 1060 -30.14 -11.21 -4.65
C ILE A 1060 -29.16 -12.17 -3.98
N LYS A 1061 -29.54 -13.43 -3.76
CA LYS A 1061 -28.65 -14.44 -3.16
C LYS A 1061 -27.38 -14.64 -3.98
N LEU A 1062 -27.47 -14.65 -5.31
CA LEU A 1062 -26.31 -14.72 -6.19
C LEU A 1062 -25.42 -13.48 -6.04
N ALA A 1063 -26.00 -12.28 -6.09
CA ALA A 1063 -25.28 -11.02 -5.91
C ALA A 1063 -24.52 -11.00 -4.58
N GLU A 1064 -25.18 -11.34 -3.47
CA GLU A 1064 -24.55 -11.39 -2.14
C GLU A 1064 -23.42 -12.41 -2.06
N LYS A 1065 -23.57 -13.57 -2.71
CA LYS A 1065 -22.54 -14.61 -2.75
C LYS A 1065 -21.27 -14.13 -3.47
N ILE A 1066 -21.43 -13.39 -4.57
CA ILE A 1066 -20.29 -12.97 -5.41
C ILE A 1066 -19.73 -11.60 -5.03
N ASN A 1067 -20.52 -10.73 -4.40
CA ASN A 1067 -20.14 -9.34 -4.10
C ASN A 1067 -18.80 -9.21 -3.34
N PRO A 1068 -18.44 -10.07 -2.37
CA PRO A 1068 -17.11 -10.02 -1.75
C PRO A 1068 -15.95 -10.11 -2.76
N ILE A 1069 -16.11 -10.91 -3.82
CA ILE A 1069 -15.14 -11.07 -4.90
C ILE A 1069 -15.17 -9.87 -5.84
N ILE A 1070 -16.35 -9.27 -6.10
CA ILE A 1070 -16.47 -8.04 -6.89
C ILE A 1070 -15.80 -6.85 -6.19
N ILE A 1071 -15.97 -6.73 -4.88
CA ILE A 1071 -15.41 -5.63 -4.07
C ILE A 1071 -13.89 -5.74 -3.95
N LYS A 1072 -13.37 -6.93 -3.61
CA LYS A 1072 -11.95 -7.13 -3.24
C LYS A 1072 -11.11 -7.75 -4.33
N GLY A 1073 -11.72 -8.44 -5.28
CA GLY A 1073 -11.00 -9.15 -6.33
C GLY A 1073 -10.33 -8.23 -7.34
N ASP A 1074 -9.53 -8.85 -8.19
CA ASP A 1074 -8.93 -8.26 -9.36
C ASP A 1074 -9.80 -8.53 -10.59
N MET A 1075 -10.22 -7.47 -11.27
CA MET A 1075 -10.95 -7.58 -12.52
C MET A 1075 -10.00 -7.79 -13.71
N TRP A 1076 -10.33 -8.77 -14.55
CA TRP A 1076 -9.72 -8.99 -15.85
C TRP A 1076 -10.78 -8.84 -16.92
N ARG A 1077 -10.63 -7.82 -17.78
CA ARG A 1077 -11.42 -7.70 -19.01
C ARG A 1077 -10.89 -8.70 -20.02
N LEU A 1078 -11.63 -9.79 -20.24
CA LEU A 1078 -11.21 -10.89 -21.11
C LEU A 1078 -11.48 -10.56 -22.58
N VAL A 1079 -12.67 -10.01 -22.84
CA VAL A 1079 -13.11 -9.61 -24.18
C VAL A 1079 -13.85 -8.29 -24.05
N LEU A 1080 -13.44 -7.31 -24.85
CA LEU A 1080 -14.00 -5.96 -24.82
C LEU A 1080 -15.28 -5.88 -25.65
N PRO A 1081 -16.28 -5.09 -25.20
CA PRO A 1081 -17.56 -4.95 -25.92
C PRO A 1081 -17.43 -4.18 -27.23
N GLU A 1082 -16.39 -3.36 -27.42
CA GLU A 1082 -16.10 -2.70 -28.69
C GLU A 1082 -15.51 -3.65 -29.76
N ASP A 1083 -14.89 -4.77 -29.34
CA ASP A 1083 -14.17 -5.67 -30.23
C ASP A 1083 -14.97 -6.93 -30.60
N SER A 1084 -16.04 -7.24 -29.85
CA SER A 1084 -16.73 -8.53 -29.97
C SER A 1084 -18.18 -8.48 -29.49
N ASN A 1085 -18.99 -9.37 -30.08
CA ASN A 1085 -20.36 -9.66 -29.63
C ASN A 1085 -20.44 -10.40 -28.29
N PHE A 1086 -19.30 -10.85 -27.77
CA PHE A 1086 -19.21 -11.70 -26.58
C PHE A 1086 -18.33 -11.06 -25.49
N PRO A 1087 -18.70 -9.89 -24.95
CA PRO A 1087 -17.92 -9.27 -23.89
C PRO A 1087 -17.89 -10.18 -22.66
N ALA A 1088 -16.75 -10.19 -21.98
CA ALA A 1088 -16.54 -11.04 -20.82
C ALA A 1088 -15.51 -10.45 -19.86
N ALA A 1089 -15.75 -10.66 -18.57
CA ALA A 1089 -14.84 -10.28 -17.50
C ALA A 1089 -14.79 -11.36 -16.44
N ILE A 1090 -13.62 -11.54 -15.81
CA ILE A 1090 -13.47 -12.41 -14.64
C ILE A 1090 -12.91 -11.61 -13.47
N PHE A 1091 -13.48 -11.83 -12.29
CA PHE A 1091 -13.02 -11.29 -11.02
C PHE A 1091 -12.35 -12.41 -10.25
N VAL A 1092 -11.09 -12.24 -9.86
CA VAL A 1092 -10.32 -13.24 -9.12
C VAL A 1092 -10.04 -12.73 -7.72
N SER A 1093 -10.30 -13.53 -6.69
CA SER A 1093 -9.97 -13.18 -5.30
C SER A 1093 -8.48 -12.94 -5.12
N GLU A 1094 -8.09 -12.12 -4.14
CA GLU A 1094 -6.69 -11.71 -3.96
C GLU A 1094 -5.74 -12.88 -3.68
N ASP A 1095 -6.24 -13.93 -3.02
CA ASP A 1095 -5.53 -15.19 -2.76
C ASP A 1095 -5.60 -16.20 -3.92
N GLY A 1096 -6.39 -15.91 -4.95
CA GLY A 1096 -6.62 -16.76 -6.12
C GLY A 1096 -7.41 -18.04 -5.84
N SER A 1097 -8.09 -18.13 -4.68
CA SER A 1097 -8.90 -19.29 -4.28
C SER A 1097 -10.27 -19.32 -4.97
N GLN A 1098 -10.84 -18.17 -5.30
CA GLN A 1098 -12.15 -18.05 -5.93
C GLN A 1098 -12.11 -17.09 -7.13
N ALA A 1099 -12.97 -17.32 -8.11
CA ALA A 1099 -13.21 -16.37 -9.19
C ALA A 1099 -14.65 -16.37 -9.67
N VAL A 1100 -15.11 -15.26 -10.23
CA VAL A 1100 -16.45 -15.10 -10.81
C VAL A 1100 -16.30 -14.62 -12.24
N LEU A 1101 -16.73 -15.45 -13.18
CA LEU A 1101 -16.72 -15.16 -14.61
C LEU A 1101 -18.10 -14.65 -15.03
N PHE A 1102 -18.12 -13.49 -15.67
CA PHE A 1102 -19.27 -12.96 -16.40
C PHE A 1102 -19.00 -13.07 -17.90
N ALA A 1103 -19.90 -13.71 -18.62
CA ALA A 1103 -19.86 -13.82 -20.08
C ALA A 1103 -21.23 -13.45 -20.66
N PHE A 1104 -21.23 -12.58 -21.66
CA PHE A 1104 -22.44 -12.05 -22.26
C PHE A 1104 -22.50 -12.34 -23.75
N GLN A 1105 -23.70 -12.41 -24.30
CA GLN A 1105 -23.99 -12.23 -25.72
C GLN A 1105 -24.88 -10.99 -25.86
N ILE A 1106 -24.45 -10.01 -26.66
CA ILE A 1106 -25.15 -8.73 -26.81
C ILE A 1106 -26.03 -8.65 -28.07
N ARG A 1107 -25.91 -9.62 -28.97
CA ARG A 1107 -26.77 -9.81 -30.14
C ARG A 1107 -26.85 -11.28 -30.49
N ALA A 1108 -28.05 -11.79 -30.79
CA ALA A 1108 -28.24 -13.15 -31.25
C ALA A 1108 -27.50 -13.39 -32.58
N THR A 1109 -26.81 -14.52 -32.66
CA THR A 1109 -26.19 -15.00 -33.90
C THR A 1109 -26.74 -16.38 -34.24
N THR A 1110 -27.25 -16.57 -35.46
CA THR A 1110 -27.66 -17.87 -35.97
C THR A 1110 -26.54 -18.49 -36.81
N VAL A 1111 -26.41 -19.83 -36.78
CA VAL A 1111 -25.51 -20.64 -37.64
C VAL A 1111 -23.99 -20.48 -37.37
N LEU A 1112 -23.54 -19.53 -36.55
CA LEU A 1112 -22.13 -19.33 -36.20
C LEU A 1112 -21.67 -20.18 -35.00
N ASN A 1113 -20.40 -20.59 -35.00
CA ASN A 1113 -19.75 -21.20 -33.83
C ASN A 1113 -19.46 -20.13 -32.76
N TYR A 1114 -19.70 -20.46 -31.50
CA TYR A 1114 -19.35 -19.58 -30.37
C TYR A 1114 -17.82 -19.49 -30.21
N PRO A 1115 -17.27 -18.31 -29.85
CA PRO A 1115 -15.84 -18.19 -29.61
C PRO A 1115 -15.41 -18.97 -28.37
N LEU A 1116 -14.14 -19.35 -28.36
CA LEU A 1116 -13.49 -19.95 -27.20
C LEU A 1116 -13.05 -18.84 -26.24
N LEU A 1117 -13.67 -18.76 -25.07
CA LEU A 1117 -13.37 -17.75 -24.05
C LEU A 1117 -12.20 -18.21 -23.18
N ARG A 1118 -11.04 -17.56 -23.34
CA ARG A 1118 -9.85 -17.82 -22.52
C ARG A 1118 -9.89 -16.99 -21.24
N LEU A 1119 -9.69 -17.64 -20.10
CA LEU A 1119 -9.66 -16.97 -18.81
C LEU A 1119 -8.29 -16.35 -18.53
N ALA A 1120 -8.18 -15.56 -17.47
CA ALA A 1120 -6.94 -14.94 -17.02
C ALA A 1120 -6.89 -14.85 -15.49
N GLY A 1121 -5.69 -14.64 -14.94
CA GLY A 1121 -5.50 -14.39 -13.51
C GLY A 1121 -5.52 -15.63 -12.59
N LEU A 1122 -5.67 -16.84 -13.14
CA LEU A 1122 -5.70 -18.09 -12.37
C LEU A 1122 -4.29 -18.67 -12.17
N ASP A 1123 -4.08 -19.45 -11.09
CA ASP A 1123 -2.83 -20.21 -10.89
C ASP A 1123 -2.77 -21.35 -11.92
N PRO A 1124 -1.78 -21.37 -12.85
CA PRO A 1124 -1.69 -22.39 -13.89
C PRO A 1124 -1.63 -23.83 -13.34
N ALA A 1125 -1.03 -24.01 -12.16
CA ALA A 1125 -0.82 -25.32 -11.54
C ALA A 1125 -1.99 -25.75 -10.65
N ALA A 1126 -2.87 -24.82 -10.26
CA ALA A 1126 -4.04 -25.13 -9.47
C ALA A 1126 -5.15 -25.77 -10.31
N ARG A 1127 -6.09 -26.44 -9.64
CA ARG A 1127 -7.32 -26.94 -10.24
C ARG A 1127 -8.50 -26.13 -9.73
N TYR A 1128 -9.46 -25.87 -10.61
CA TYR A 1128 -10.64 -25.07 -10.33
C TYR A 1128 -11.89 -25.86 -10.71
N ARG A 1129 -12.82 -25.94 -9.77
CA ARG A 1129 -14.16 -26.49 -9.96
C ARG A 1129 -15.10 -25.38 -10.42
N LEU A 1130 -15.83 -25.62 -11.50
CA LEU A 1130 -16.76 -24.64 -12.10
C LEU A 1130 -18.19 -24.95 -11.66
N ASP A 1131 -18.85 -24.01 -10.99
CA ASP A 1131 -20.23 -24.11 -10.47
C ASP A 1131 -20.52 -25.43 -9.70
N GLY A 1132 -19.53 -25.94 -8.97
CA GLY A 1132 -19.65 -27.21 -8.23
C GLY A 1132 -19.57 -28.48 -9.10
N GLY A 1133 -19.35 -28.35 -10.41
CA GLY A 1133 -19.27 -29.46 -11.37
C GLY A 1133 -17.85 -29.86 -11.74
N GLU A 1134 -17.54 -29.81 -13.03
CA GLU A 1134 -16.27 -30.28 -13.58
C GLU A 1134 -15.07 -29.46 -13.10
N THR A 1135 -13.91 -30.12 -13.04
CA THR A 1135 -12.68 -29.52 -12.53
C THR A 1135 -11.61 -29.48 -13.62
N TYR A 1136 -11.04 -28.29 -13.85
CA TYR A 1136 -10.01 -28.05 -14.86
C TYR A 1136 -8.77 -27.43 -14.22
N SER A 1137 -7.59 -27.63 -14.83
CA SER A 1137 -6.40 -26.88 -14.39
C SER A 1137 -6.52 -25.40 -14.79
N GLY A 1138 -5.92 -24.49 -14.03
CA GLY A 1138 -5.84 -23.08 -14.41
C GLY A 1138 -5.18 -22.89 -15.78
N ALA A 1139 -4.15 -23.69 -16.10
CA ALA A 1139 -3.53 -23.68 -17.43
C ALA A 1139 -4.51 -24.09 -18.55
N THR A 1140 -5.38 -25.07 -18.31
CA THR A 1140 -6.44 -25.47 -19.25
C THR A 1140 -7.42 -24.32 -19.47
N LEU A 1141 -7.87 -23.67 -18.41
CA LEU A 1141 -8.85 -22.58 -18.49
C LEU A 1141 -8.30 -21.33 -19.18
N MET A 1142 -7.03 -20.99 -18.96
CA MET A 1142 -6.41 -19.82 -19.57
C MET A 1142 -5.97 -20.04 -21.04
N ASN A 1143 -5.51 -21.24 -21.38
CA ASN A 1143 -4.99 -21.52 -22.74
C ASN A 1143 -6.03 -22.21 -23.64
N GLY A 1144 -6.73 -23.18 -23.07
CA GLY A 1144 -7.76 -23.99 -23.73
C GLY A 1144 -9.16 -23.40 -23.66
N GLY A 1145 -9.43 -22.48 -22.73
CA GLY A 1145 -10.70 -21.72 -22.65
C GLY A 1145 -11.95 -22.55 -22.35
N ILE A 1146 -13.09 -21.85 -22.32
CA ILE A 1146 -14.44 -22.40 -22.15
C ILE A 1146 -15.31 -21.87 -23.30
N GLN A 1147 -16.28 -22.66 -23.74
CA GLN A 1147 -17.27 -22.23 -24.73
C GLN A 1147 -18.66 -22.25 -24.11
N PHE A 1148 -19.43 -21.18 -24.31
CA PHE A 1148 -20.82 -21.09 -23.88
C PHE A 1148 -21.77 -21.11 -25.07
N ARG A 1149 -22.93 -21.73 -24.87
CA ARG A 1149 -24.06 -21.61 -25.78
C ARG A 1149 -25.05 -20.60 -25.22
N PHE A 1150 -25.48 -19.67 -26.06
CA PHE A 1150 -26.48 -18.67 -25.73
C PHE A 1150 -27.80 -18.97 -26.46
N GLY A 1151 -28.93 -18.62 -25.83
CA GLY A 1151 -30.26 -18.99 -26.30
C GLY A 1151 -31.04 -17.87 -27.00
N THR A 1152 -30.72 -16.61 -26.72
CA THR A 1152 -31.55 -15.43 -27.08
C THR A 1152 -30.69 -14.23 -27.46
N ASP A 1153 -31.30 -13.10 -27.85
CA ASP A 1153 -30.59 -11.88 -28.29
C ASP A 1153 -29.61 -11.36 -27.24
N TYR A 1154 -30.13 -11.11 -26.03
CA TYR A 1154 -29.35 -10.86 -24.82
C TYR A 1154 -29.40 -12.12 -23.95
N ASP A 1155 -28.25 -12.74 -23.73
CA ASP A 1155 -28.11 -13.89 -22.84
C ASP A 1155 -26.76 -13.81 -22.11
N SER A 1156 -26.68 -14.39 -20.92
CA SER A 1156 -25.54 -14.20 -20.02
C SER A 1156 -25.28 -15.45 -19.17
N LYS A 1157 -24.02 -15.60 -18.77
CA LYS A 1157 -23.56 -16.66 -17.88
C LYS A 1157 -22.73 -16.04 -16.76
N VAL A 1158 -23.03 -16.43 -15.53
CA VAL A 1158 -22.20 -16.21 -14.35
C VAL A 1158 -21.70 -17.57 -13.90
N VAL A 1159 -20.38 -17.74 -13.84
CA VAL A 1159 -19.74 -19.01 -13.45
C VAL A 1159 -18.82 -18.75 -12.27
N LEU A 1160 -19.05 -19.44 -11.16
CA LEU A 1160 -18.15 -19.44 -10.01
C LEU A 1160 -17.06 -20.49 -10.20
N LEU A 1161 -15.82 -20.10 -9.92
CA LEU A 1161 -14.66 -20.98 -9.91
C LEU A 1161 -14.14 -21.06 -8.49
N GLU A 1162 -13.93 -22.29 -8.00
CA GLU A 1162 -13.37 -22.56 -6.68
C GLU A 1162 -12.12 -23.43 -6.82
N ARG A 1163 -11.01 -23.01 -6.24
CA ARG A 1163 -9.78 -23.79 -6.20
C ARG A 1163 -9.98 -25.06 -5.37
N VAL A 1164 -9.54 -26.21 -5.89
CA VAL A 1164 -9.63 -27.53 -5.25
C VAL A 1164 -8.29 -28.24 -5.12
#